data_AF-A0A7V9KPG0-F1
#
_entry.id   AF-A0A7V9KPG0-F1
#
_cell.length_a   1.000
_cell.length_b   1.000
_cell.length_c   1.000
_cell.angle_alpha   90.00
_cell.angle_beta   90.00
_cell.angle_gamma   90.00
#
_symmetry.space_group_name_H-M   'P 1'
#
loop_
_entity.id
_entity.type
_entity.pdbx_description
1 polymer ?
#
loop_
_entity_poly.entity_id
_entity_poly.type
_entity_poly.pdbx_seq_one_letter_code
_entity_poly.pdbx_strand_id
1 'polypeptide(L)'
;MALVIPASSLRAQDHGAAALTNALALLRPDAPRVLYIAAHPDDEDVRLITWLSRSGQADVAYLSLTRGDGGQNLIGDELGEALGVLRTQELLAARRVDGAKQYFTRAYDFGYSKSAEETDTHWPRDSLLNDVVRIVRSFRPHVIVATFSGTPRDAHGQHQVSGQLARDAYDRSADAVRFPVSEYGAPWTPLKLYRNAGFYPDEPHVTMNVGAYDPLSGMSYDQVASQSRSNHKSQGLRGNYRLGEVTIRYYREATRVNEDIARDLERSILDGLSSSPPSSHTERVADRTIAAAMDVRAPASAIPFLARHAPRGAGERARYDRAAIAATGLAFEAIAPRAFVAVGDSIVIDYALHNRGTVAVRIDSGAGPFSADTVAPGRSVRWKAVFRPTRKLEPWWLRRPRTGDMFVIPPPAKSDDEIAQEDWPRILVGVAGLPHPVLMTARPTYRLSEGFFGDAMAPLVAAPGVTVSPALTHSFVRAGTRFERELYVSVRSSFDSARAVSVKLELPAGLTASPAIERLILPSGATRTVVFRVVGVAPAGDHLLRLSAESNGAVFAEAVQTVDYPHVSLQQMYRPAEITLHAVALDVPTDLRVGYVAGKADPGPQVLAELGIAVTLIEPGEIPRIDLSRFSVIVVGPRMYEASPDLVQHNGRLLEYAGNGGRLVVQFGQYMMANAGILPYPITISRPRPGVTD
;
A
#
# COMPACT_ATOMS: atom_id res chain seq x y z
N MET A 1 -9.48 -2.56 17.71
CA MET A 1 -8.36 -2.37 18.65
C MET A 1 -7.23 -3.28 18.20
N ALA A 2 -6.30 -2.76 17.40
CA ALA A 2 -4.99 -3.36 17.14
C ALA A 2 -3.97 -2.23 16.87
N LEU A 3 -3.92 -1.23 17.77
CA LEU A 3 -2.95 -0.10 17.72
C LEU A 3 -1.48 -0.53 17.89
N VAL A 4 -1.18 -1.83 17.86
CA VAL A 4 0.14 -2.37 18.19
C VAL A 4 0.93 -2.50 16.90
N ILE A 5 1.74 -1.48 16.60
CA ILE A 5 2.93 -1.68 15.78
C ILE A 5 3.91 -2.39 16.73
N PRO A 6 4.22 -3.71 16.56
CA PRO A 6 5.34 -4.27 17.28
C PRO A 6 6.54 -3.37 16.96
N ALA A 7 7.29 -2.94 18.00
CA ALA A 7 8.51 -2.16 17.84
C ALA A 7 9.24 -2.71 16.62
N SER A 8 9.34 -1.91 15.57
CA SER A 8 9.83 -2.33 14.25
C SER A 8 11.03 -3.21 14.49
N SER A 9 10.95 -4.51 14.18
CA SER A 9 12.06 -5.41 14.38
C SER A 9 13.21 -4.84 13.56
N LEU A 10 14.17 -4.21 14.26
CA LEU A 10 15.32 -3.58 13.65
C LEU A 10 16.02 -4.67 12.86
N ARG A 11 15.97 -4.61 11.53
CA ARG A 11 16.56 -5.65 10.69
C ARG A 11 18.01 -5.31 10.46
N ALA A 12 18.89 -6.32 10.46
CA ALA A 12 20.32 -6.09 10.33
C ALA A 12 20.68 -5.29 9.05
N GLN A 13 19.94 -5.50 7.96
CA GLN A 13 20.13 -4.77 6.70
C GLN A 13 19.73 -3.28 6.73
N ASP A 14 19.00 -2.83 7.75
CA ASP A 14 18.48 -1.46 7.86
C ASP A 14 19.31 -0.59 8.82
N HIS A 15 20.33 -1.18 9.47
CA HIS A 15 21.16 -0.50 10.46
C HIS A 15 22.64 -0.92 10.36
N GLY A 16 23.49 -0.25 11.14
CA GLY A 16 24.90 -0.62 11.30
C GLY A 16 25.69 -0.61 9.98
N ALA A 17 26.67 -1.51 9.89
CA ALA A 17 27.61 -1.57 8.77
C ALA A 17 26.94 -1.93 7.43
N ALA A 18 25.91 -2.79 7.42
CA ALA A 18 25.20 -3.16 6.20
C ALA A 18 24.50 -1.94 5.57
N ALA A 19 23.71 -1.21 6.35
CA ALA A 19 23.03 -0.02 5.88
C ALA A 19 23.98 1.10 5.46
N LEU A 20 25.07 1.31 6.23
CA LEU A 20 26.09 2.30 5.88
C LEU A 20 26.79 1.95 4.57
N THR A 21 27.28 0.73 4.40
CA THR A 21 28.00 0.27 3.19
C THR A 21 27.16 0.49 1.94
N ASN A 22 25.91 0.06 2.00
CA ASN A 22 24.97 0.24 0.91
C ASN A 22 24.73 1.73 0.59
N ALA A 23 24.44 2.54 1.62
CA ALA A 23 24.21 3.96 1.43
C ALA A 23 25.43 4.67 0.80
N LEU A 24 26.65 4.31 1.21
CA LEU A 24 27.90 4.83 0.63
C LEU A 24 28.06 4.41 -0.85
N ALA A 25 27.72 3.18 -1.20
CA ALA A 25 27.80 2.68 -2.58
C ALA A 25 26.91 3.49 -3.55
N LEU A 26 25.77 3.99 -3.07
CA LEU A 26 24.82 4.79 -3.84
C LEU A 26 25.12 6.30 -3.85
N LEU A 27 26.18 6.77 -3.17
CA LEU A 27 26.64 8.16 -3.25
C LEU A 27 27.59 8.42 -4.41
N ARG A 28 28.03 7.36 -5.10
CA ARG A 28 28.91 7.50 -6.26
C ARG A 28 28.15 8.19 -7.41
N PRO A 29 28.77 9.16 -8.12
CA PRO A 29 28.11 9.87 -9.23
C PRO A 29 27.66 8.97 -10.37
N ASP A 30 28.30 7.81 -10.54
CA ASP A 30 28.03 6.81 -11.58
C ASP A 30 27.10 5.67 -11.12
N ALA A 31 26.52 5.75 -9.92
CA ALA A 31 25.63 4.72 -9.40
C ALA A 31 24.44 4.49 -10.36
N PRO A 32 24.24 3.25 -10.85
CA PRO A 32 23.12 2.91 -11.71
C PRO A 32 21.76 3.20 -11.06
N ARG A 33 20.77 3.48 -11.89
CA ARG A 33 19.38 3.70 -11.47
C ARG A 33 18.47 2.81 -12.29
N VAL A 34 17.65 2.01 -11.61
CA VAL A 34 16.78 1.02 -12.25
C VAL A 34 15.34 1.30 -11.87
N LEU A 35 14.47 1.52 -12.87
CA LEU A 35 13.03 1.65 -12.68
C LEU A 35 12.35 0.37 -13.16
N TYR A 36 11.74 -0.36 -12.24
CA TYR A 36 10.94 -1.54 -12.53
C TYR A 36 9.47 -1.11 -12.68
N ILE A 37 8.80 -1.52 -13.76
CA ILE A 37 7.44 -1.09 -14.11
C ILE A 37 6.54 -2.33 -14.27
N ALA A 38 5.42 -2.33 -13.55
CA ALA A 38 4.36 -3.33 -13.71
C ALA A 38 2.97 -2.75 -13.39
N ALA A 39 1.92 -3.56 -13.49
CA ALA A 39 0.55 -3.10 -13.34
C ALA A 39 0.10 -3.03 -11.87
N HIS A 40 0.39 -4.07 -11.07
CA HIS A 40 -0.19 -4.26 -9.74
C HIS A 40 0.86 -4.56 -8.64
N PRO A 41 0.52 -4.31 -7.36
CA PRO A 41 1.30 -4.77 -6.21
C PRO A 41 1.36 -6.31 -6.10
N ASP A 42 2.50 -6.94 -6.42
CA ASP A 42 2.77 -8.41 -6.49
C ASP A 42 3.41 -8.85 -7.81
N ASP A 43 3.29 -8.03 -8.87
CA ASP A 43 3.87 -8.28 -10.19
C ASP A 43 5.40 -8.14 -10.21
N GLU A 44 6.00 -7.54 -9.18
CA GLU A 44 7.42 -7.26 -9.16
C GLU A 44 8.31 -8.51 -8.98
N ASP A 45 9.46 -8.52 -9.65
CA ASP A 45 10.54 -9.45 -9.29
C ASP A 45 11.28 -8.93 -8.06
N VAL A 46 10.74 -9.27 -6.88
CA VAL A 46 11.29 -8.88 -5.57
C VAL A 46 12.76 -9.30 -5.43
N ARG A 47 13.20 -10.38 -6.10
CA ARG A 47 14.60 -10.85 -6.03
C ARG A 47 15.54 -9.92 -6.76
N LEU A 48 15.19 -9.50 -7.99
CA LEU A 48 15.97 -8.51 -8.72
C LEU A 48 16.06 -7.21 -7.91
N ILE A 49 14.91 -6.71 -7.47
CA ILE A 49 14.81 -5.46 -6.72
C ILE A 49 15.73 -5.52 -5.51
N THR A 50 15.55 -6.54 -4.65
CA THR A 50 16.33 -6.71 -3.42
C THR A 50 17.81 -6.85 -3.68
N TRP A 51 18.21 -7.65 -4.67
CA TRP A 51 19.62 -7.85 -4.97
C TRP A 51 20.29 -6.55 -5.41
N LEU A 52 19.70 -5.83 -6.37
CA LEU A 52 20.24 -4.56 -6.87
C LEU A 52 20.36 -3.49 -5.77
N SER A 53 19.29 -3.30 -5.00
CA SER A 53 19.25 -2.29 -3.95
C SER A 53 20.12 -2.68 -2.77
N ARG A 54 20.01 -3.90 -2.22
CA ARG A 54 20.70 -4.31 -0.97
C ARG A 54 22.18 -4.57 -1.14
N SER A 55 22.62 -4.97 -2.34
CA SER A 55 24.05 -5.07 -2.64
C SER A 55 24.71 -3.73 -2.97
N GLY A 56 23.96 -2.63 -3.05
CA GLY A 56 24.50 -1.32 -3.41
C GLY A 56 24.87 -1.17 -4.89
N GLN A 57 24.36 -2.05 -5.76
CA GLN A 57 24.63 -2.02 -7.20
C GLN A 57 23.80 -0.96 -7.93
N ALA A 58 22.61 -0.62 -7.44
CA ALA A 58 21.77 0.41 -8.04
C ALA A 58 20.81 1.07 -7.04
N ASP A 59 20.45 2.32 -7.29
CA ASP A 59 19.25 2.94 -6.69
C ASP A 59 18.04 2.42 -7.49
N VAL A 60 17.11 1.75 -6.82
CA VAL A 60 16.01 1.02 -7.47
C VAL A 60 14.69 1.65 -7.08
N ALA A 61 13.79 1.76 -8.06
CA ALA A 61 12.41 2.15 -7.84
C ALA A 61 11.47 1.15 -8.50
N TYR A 62 10.34 0.87 -7.84
CA TYR A 62 9.22 0.15 -8.41
C TYR A 62 8.08 1.14 -8.71
N LEU A 63 7.60 1.13 -9.94
CA LEU A 63 6.38 1.81 -10.39
C LEU A 63 5.31 0.75 -10.64
N SER A 64 4.34 0.69 -9.74
CA SER A 64 3.10 -0.04 -9.98
C SER A 64 2.09 0.94 -10.59
N LEU A 65 1.45 0.61 -11.71
CA LEU A 65 0.48 1.53 -12.30
C LEU A 65 -0.68 1.81 -11.34
N THR A 66 -1.19 0.78 -10.67
CA THR A 66 -2.30 0.85 -9.74
C THR A 66 -1.88 0.58 -8.31
N ARG A 67 -2.80 0.72 -7.35
CA ARG A 67 -2.58 0.27 -5.97
C ARG A 67 -3.21 -1.11 -5.71
N GLY A 68 -3.63 -1.82 -6.76
CA GLY A 68 -4.25 -3.14 -6.67
C GLY A 68 -5.62 -3.12 -5.99
N ASP A 69 -6.36 -2.02 -6.13
CA ASP A 69 -7.66 -1.74 -5.52
C ASP A 69 -8.76 -2.75 -5.94
N GLY A 70 -8.69 -3.28 -7.16
CA GLY A 70 -9.64 -4.22 -7.75
C GLY A 70 -9.33 -5.70 -7.45
N GLY A 71 -8.25 -5.95 -6.72
CA GLY A 71 -7.85 -7.29 -6.31
C GLY A 71 -8.69 -7.87 -5.17
N GLN A 72 -8.32 -9.06 -4.74
CA GLN A 72 -8.96 -9.75 -3.61
C GLN A 72 -8.17 -9.56 -2.32
N ASN A 73 -8.86 -9.53 -1.18
CA ASN A 73 -8.24 -9.50 0.14
C ASN A 73 -8.40 -10.86 0.84
N LEU A 74 -7.29 -11.54 1.12
CA LEU A 74 -7.32 -12.83 1.81
C LEU A 74 -7.35 -12.71 3.34
N ILE A 75 -7.05 -11.53 3.89
CA ILE A 75 -6.84 -11.33 5.33
C ILE A 75 -7.87 -10.43 6.00
N GLY A 76 -8.80 -9.84 5.24
CA GLY A 76 -9.94 -9.10 5.77
C GLY A 76 -10.87 -8.61 4.66
N ASP A 77 -11.67 -7.59 4.97
CA ASP A 77 -12.87 -7.25 4.19
C ASP A 77 -12.71 -6.00 3.33
N GLU A 78 -11.52 -5.37 3.33
CA GLU A 78 -11.26 -4.19 2.50
C GLU A 78 -11.33 -4.52 1.00
N LEU A 79 -12.06 -3.67 0.28
CA LEU A 79 -12.22 -3.68 -1.18
C LEU A 79 -11.99 -2.27 -1.74
N GLY A 80 -11.74 -2.18 -3.05
CA GLY A 80 -11.56 -0.91 -3.75
C GLY A 80 -10.47 -0.05 -3.13
N GLU A 81 -10.74 1.24 -2.96
CA GLU A 81 -9.79 2.20 -2.39
C GLU A 81 -9.24 1.77 -1.01
N ALA A 82 -10.02 1.08 -0.19
CA ALA A 82 -9.55 0.61 1.12
C ALA A 82 -8.51 -0.51 0.97
N LEU A 83 -8.70 -1.40 -0.02
CA LEU A 83 -7.71 -2.40 -0.38
C LEU A 83 -6.46 -1.76 -0.99
N GLY A 84 -6.63 -0.74 -1.84
CA GLY A 84 -5.51 0.04 -2.38
C GLY A 84 -4.68 0.71 -1.29
N VAL A 85 -5.31 1.22 -0.23
CA VAL A 85 -4.62 1.77 0.94
C VAL A 85 -3.83 0.69 1.68
N LEU A 86 -4.43 -0.48 1.93
CA LEU A 86 -3.74 -1.62 2.53
C LEU A 86 -2.51 -2.02 1.69
N ARG A 87 -2.69 -2.28 0.40
CA ARG A 87 -1.64 -2.74 -0.51
C ARG A 87 -0.56 -1.70 -0.75
N THR A 88 -0.90 -0.41 -0.70
CA THR A 88 0.11 0.66 -0.68
C THR A 88 1.00 0.52 0.55
N GLN A 89 0.43 0.32 1.74
CA GLN A 89 1.24 0.14 2.94
C GLN A 89 2.00 -1.18 2.97
N GLU A 90 1.47 -2.25 2.37
CA GLU A 90 2.19 -3.52 2.17
C GLU A 90 3.41 -3.34 1.26
N LEU A 91 3.27 -2.61 0.15
CA LEU A 91 4.41 -2.25 -0.71
C LEU A 91 5.40 -1.35 0.01
N LEU A 92 4.96 -0.33 0.74
CA LEU A 92 5.87 0.50 1.53
C LEU A 92 6.57 -0.31 2.62
N ALA A 93 5.92 -1.33 3.20
CA ALA A 93 6.56 -2.29 4.09
C ALA A 93 7.59 -3.15 3.37
N ALA A 94 7.25 -3.70 2.19
CA ALA A 94 8.16 -4.46 1.32
C ALA A 94 9.40 -3.64 0.93
N ARG A 95 9.20 -2.39 0.52
CA ARG A 95 10.25 -1.42 0.19
C ARG A 95 11.16 -1.09 1.37
N ARG A 96 10.65 -1.05 2.60
CA ARG A 96 11.51 -0.96 3.79
C ARG A 96 12.42 -2.19 3.97
N VAL A 97 12.02 -3.36 3.45
CA VAL A 97 12.82 -4.60 3.51
C VAL A 97 13.80 -4.71 2.35
N ASP A 98 13.35 -4.49 1.13
CA ASP A 98 14.20 -4.62 -0.06
C ASP A 98 15.00 -3.35 -0.36
N GLY A 99 14.62 -2.18 0.15
CA GLY A 99 15.38 -0.93 0.04
C GLY A 99 15.12 -0.13 -1.23
N ALA A 100 14.16 -0.54 -2.08
CA ALA A 100 13.76 0.24 -3.24
C ALA A 100 12.74 1.34 -2.89
N LYS A 101 12.53 2.29 -3.81
CA LYS A 101 11.49 3.33 -3.72
C LYS A 101 10.17 2.84 -4.32
N GLN A 102 9.04 3.36 -3.85
CA GLN A 102 7.73 3.04 -4.41
C GLN A 102 7.13 4.24 -5.15
N TYR A 103 6.62 4.03 -6.36
CA TYR A 103 5.79 4.98 -7.08
C TYR A 103 4.47 4.33 -7.52
N PHE A 104 3.46 5.17 -7.69
CA PHE A 104 2.19 4.82 -8.31
C PHE A 104 1.78 5.85 -9.36
N THR A 105 0.96 5.45 -10.32
CA THR A 105 0.26 6.42 -11.19
C THR A 105 -1.11 6.79 -10.59
N ARG A 106 -1.92 7.49 -11.40
CA ARG A 106 -3.33 7.75 -11.12
C ARG A 106 -4.29 6.62 -11.48
N ALA A 107 -3.84 5.53 -12.09
CA ALA A 107 -4.71 4.41 -12.43
C ALA A 107 -5.38 3.83 -11.17
N TYR A 108 -6.71 3.71 -11.21
CA TYR A 108 -7.46 2.85 -10.31
C TYR A 108 -7.55 1.46 -10.95
N ASP A 109 -7.27 0.43 -10.16
CA ASP A 109 -7.51 -0.95 -10.58
C ASP A 109 -9.02 -1.22 -10.53
N PHE A 110 -9.64 -1.23 -11.70
CA PHE A 110 -11.08 -1.46 -11.88
C PHE A 110 -11.46 -2.95 -11.93
N GLY A 111 -10.49 -3.84 -11.71
CA GLY A 111 -10.68 -5.28 -11.86
C GLY A 111 -10.21 -5.79 -13.22
N TYR A 112 -10.55 -7.04 -13.52
CA TYR A 112 -9.96 -7.72 -14.66
C TYR A 112 -10.45 -7.18 -16.01
N SER A 113 -9.52 -7.03 -16.95
CA SER A 113 -9.76 -6.75 -18.37
C SER A 113 -9.04 -7.79 -19.24
N LYS A 114 -9.61 -8.15 -20.38
CA LYS A 114 -9.06 -9.15 -21.31
C LYS A 114 -8.01 -8.56 -22.25
N SER A 115 -8.14 -7.28 -22.61
CA SER A 115 -7.25 -6.67 -23.60
C SER A 115 -6.82 -5.25 -23.23
N ALA A 116 -5.75 -4.79 -23.89
CA ALA A 116 -5.29 -3.42 -23.76
C ALA A 116 -6.37 -2.43 -24.23
N GLU A 117 -7.09 -2.75 -25.31
CA GLU A 117 -8.14 -1.89 -25.86
C GLU A 117 -9.30 -1.70 -24.86
N GLU A 118 -9.71 -2.76 -24.17
CA GLU A 118 -10.70 -2.66 -23.09
C GLU A 118 -10.17 -1.79 -21.95
N THR A 119 -8.92 -2.01 -21.56
CA THR A 119 -8.26 -1.23 -20.49
C THR A 119 -8.17 0.25 -20.83
N ASP A 120 -7.86 0.58 -22.09
CA ASP A 120 -7.76 1.96 -22.58
C ASP A 120 -9.09 2.73 -22.49
N THR A 121 -10.24 2.03 -22.36
CA THR A 121 -11.54 2.68 -22.12
C THR A 121 -11.68 3.20 -20.68
N HIS A 122 -10.97 2.59 -19.73
CA HIS A 122 -10.92 2.98 -18.32
C HIS A 122 -9.70 3.87 -18.02
N TRP A 123 -8.59 3.61 -18.72
CA TRP A 123 -7.31 4.27 -18.56
C TRP A 123 -6.94 5.06 -19.81
N PRO A 124 -7.23 6.37 -19.87
CA PRO A 124 -6.84 7.17 -21.02
C PRO A 124 -5.32 7.12 -21.21
N ARG A 125 -4.87 6.50 -22.31
CA ARG A 125 -3.47 6.14 -22.56
C ARG A 125 -2.50 7.31 -22.39
N ASP A 126 -2.83 8.48 -22.92
CA ASP A 126 -2.01 9.68 -22.80
C ASP A 126 -1.87 10.14 -21.35
N SER A 127 -2.94 10.04 -20.56
CA SER A 127 -2.91 10.42 -19.14
C SER A 127 -1.99 9.54 -18.31
N LEU A 128 -1.97 8.22 -18.57
CA LEU A 128 -1.05 7.32 -17.88
C LEU A 128 0.38 7.43 -18.38
N LEU A 129 0.60 7.60 -19.70
CA LEU A 129 1.94 7.83 -20.22
C LEU A 129 2.54 9.12 -19.62
N ASN A 130 1.74 10.16 -19.47
CA ASN A 130 2.14 11.41 -18.80
C ASN A 130 2.64 11.15 -17.36
N ASP A 131 1.94 10.30 -16.60
CA ASP A 131 2.34 9.93 -15.23
C ASP A 131 3.65 9.13 -15.22
N VAL A 132 3.78 8.14 -16.11
CA VAL A 132 5.00 7.32 -16.23
C VAL A 132 6.20 8.19 -16.63
N VAL A 133 6.05 9.08 -17.62
CA VAL A 133 7.14 9.98 -18.05
C VAL A 133 7.54 10.96 -16.95
N ARG A 134 6.59 11.47 -16.17
CA ARG A 134 6.89 12.31 -15.00
C ARG A 134 7.78 11.57 -14.01
N ILE A 135 7.49 10.31 -13.73
CA ILE A 135 8.28 9.47 -12.82
C ILE A 135 9.66 9.17 -13.43
N VAL A 136 9.73 8.81 -14.72
CA VAL A 136 11.01 8.59 -15.43
C VAL A 136 11.88 9.84 -15.38
N ARG A 137 11.35 11.04 -15.61
CA ARG A 137 12.13 12.30 -15.57
C ARG A 137 12.52 12.74 -14.16
N SER A 138 11.73 12.35 -13.16
CA SER A 138 12.02 12.65 -11.75
C SER A 138 13.08 11.70 -11.19
N PHE A 139 12.92 10.39 -11.41
CA PHE A 139 13.84 9.36 -10.94
C PHE A 139 15.11 9.24 -11.80
N ARG A 140 14.98 9.52 -13.11
CA ARG A 140 16.02 9.46 -14.15
C ARG A 140 16.72 8.08 -14.24
N PRO A 141 15.98 6.99 -14.51
CA PRO A 141 16.55 5.65 -14.58
C PRO A 141 17.51 5.48 -15.77
N HIS A 142 18.65 4.82 -15.54
CA HIS A 142 19.50 4.34 -16.63
C HIS A 142 18.89 3.10 -17.30
N VAL A 143 18.21 2.24 -16.52
CA VAL A 143 17.56 1.02 -17.01
C VAL A 143 16.09 1.03 -16.64
N ILE A 144 15.23 0.75 -17.61
CA ILE A 144 13.83 0.40 -17.37
C ILE A 144 13.70 -1.12 -17.45
N VAL A 145 12.97 -1.72 -16.51
CA VAL A 145 12.60 -3.14 -16.53
C VAL A 145 11.08 -3.24 -16.55
N ALA A 146 10.52 -3.89 -17.55
CA ALA A 146 9.09 -4.20 -17.62
C ALA A 146 8.83 -5.63 -17.12
N THR A 147 7.77 -5.86 -16.33
CA THR A 147 7.33 -7.23 -16.05
C THR A 147 6.79 -7.89 -17.32
N PHE A 148 5.93 -7.17 -18.04
CA PHE A 148 5.08 -7.74 -19.08
C PHE A 148 5.52 -7.36 -20.50
N SER A 149 5.05 -8.15 -21.47
CA SER A 149 5.41 -7.99 -22.88
C SER A 149 4.61 -6.90 -23.59
N GLY A 150 3.55 -6.38 -23.03
CA GLY A 150 2.66 -5.42 -23.68
C GLY A 150 1.86 -6.00 -24.85
N THR A 151 1.75 -7.33 -24.95
CA THR A 151 1.08 -8.04 -26.04
C THR A 151 -0.03 -8.95 -25.49
N PRO A 152 -0.98 -9.42 -26.31
CA PRO A 152 -2.04 -10.33 -25.86
C PRO A 152 -1.55 -11.59 -25.11
N ARG A 153 -0.27 -11.97 -25.25
CA ARG A 153 0.38 -13.04 -24.47
C ARG A 153 0.27 -12.83 -22.96
N ASP A 154 0.18 -11.59 -22.49
CA ASP A 154 0.10 -11.24 -21.07
C ASP A 154 -1.29 -11.57 -20.45
N ALA A 155 -2.28 -11.93 -21.28
CA ALA A 155 -3.66 -12.31 -20.96
C ALA A 155 -4.53 -11.26 -20.23
N HIS A 156 -3.99 -10.50 -19.29
CA HIS A 156 -4.71 -9.42 -18.60
C HIS A 156 -4.43 -8.07 -19.28
N GLY A 157 -5.47 -7.33 -19.65
CA GLY A 157 -5.38 -6.02 -20.30
C GLY A 157 -4.51 -5.00 -19.55
N GLN A 158 -4.65 -4.90 -18.22
CA GLN A 158 -3.81 -4.02 -17.41
C GLN A 158 -2.31 -4.39 -17.50
N HIS A 159 -1.97 -5.68 -17.58
CA HIS A 159 -0.60 -6.14 -17.81
C HIS A 159 -0.09 -5.71 -19.19
N GLN A 160 -0.92 -5.86 -20.22
CA GLN A 160 -0.61 -5.42 -21.59
C GLN A 160 -0.33 -3.91 -21.63
N VAL A 161 -1.19 -3.09 -21.02
CA VAL A 161 -0.97 -1.64 -20.98
C VAL A 161 0.32 -1.29 -20.22
N SER A 162 0.64 -1.98 -19.12
CA SER A 162 1.90 -1.71 -18.40
C SER A 162 3.16 -1.99 -19.22
N GLY A 163 3.18 -3.09 -19.99
CA GLY A 163 4.30 -3.39 -20.89
C GLY A 163 4.40 -2.41 -22.06
N GLN A 164 3.26 -1.93 -22.59
CA GLN A 164 3.22 -0.90 -23.63
C GLN A 164 3.75 0.44 -23.11
N LEU A 165 3.31 0.88 -21.93
CA LEU A 165 3.75 2.12 -21.31
C LEU A 165 5.24 2.10 -20.94
N ALA A 166 5.79 0.96 -20.53
CA ALA A 166 7.22 0.83 -20.28
C ALA A 166 8.06 1.07 -21.56
N ARG A 167 7.61 0.56 -22.72
CA ARG A 167 8.24 0.84 -24.02
C ARG A 167 8.07 2.29 -24.44
N ASP A 168 6.83 2.81 -24.38
CA ASP A 168 6.55 4.20 -24.72
C ASP A 168 7.38 5.17 -23.86
N ALA A 169 7.57 4.87 -22.57
CA ALA A 169 8.42 5.66 -21.68
C ALA A 169 9.91 5.57 -22.06
N TYR A 170 10.40 4.39 -22.43
CA TYR A 170 11.77 4.23 -22.93
C TYR A 170 12.01 5.07 -24.19
N ASP A 171 11.05 5.11 -25.11
CA ASP A 171 11.19 5.83 -26.40
C ASP A 171 10.95 7.34 -26.30
N ARG A 172 10.01 7.77 -25.45
CA ARG A 172 9.45 9.13 -25.52
C ARG A 172 9.82 10.03 -24.34
N SER A 173 10.48 9.52 -23.28
CA SER A 173 10.81 10.34 -22.10
C SER A 173 11.73 11.53 -22.40
N ALA A 174 12.44 11.53 -23.53
CA ALA A 174 13.27 12.65 -23.99
C ALA A 174 12.50 13.74 -24.77
N ASP A 175 11.24 13.50 -25.14
CA ASP A 175 10.44 14.41 -25.96
C ASP A 175 9.99 15.64 -25.15
N ALA A 176 10.69 16.77 -25.33
CA ALA A 176 10.37 18.02 -24.65
C ALA A 176 9.18 18.78 -25.27
N VAL A 177 8.74 18.40 -26.48
CA VAL A 177 7.60 19.01 -27.18
C VAL A 177 6.31 18.41 -26.64
N ARG A 178 6.23 17.07 -26.57
CA ARG A 178 5.06 16.37 -26.01
C ARG A 178 4.98 16.51 -24.48
N PHE A 179 6.12 16.51 -23.79
CA PHE A 179 6.20 16.64 -22.34
C PHE A 179 7.01 17.89 -21.96
N PRO A 180 6.35 19.06 -21.77
CA PRO A 180 7.05 20.30 -21.45
C PRO A 180 7.82 20.24 -20.12
N VAL A 181 8.99 20.89 -20.08
CA VAL A 181 9.89 20.89 -18.90
C VAL A 181 9.23 21.48 -17.66
N SER A 182 8.39 22.49 -17.83
CA SER A 182 7.68 23.16 -16.73
C SER A 182 6.71 22.24 -15.98
N GLU A 183 6.24 21.17 -16.61
CA GLU A 183 5.26 20.25 -16.03
C GLU A 183 5.85 18.87 -15.69
N TYR A 184 6.77 18.37 -16.52
CA TYR A 184 7.31 17.00 -16.40
C TYR A 184 8.77 16.95 -15.96
N GLY A 185 9.41 18.11 -15.76
CA GLY A 185 10.83 18.19 -15.47
C GLY A 185 11.71 18.02 -16.72
N ALA A 186 13.03 18.14 -16.51
CA ALA A 186 14.01 18.07 -17.60
C ALA A 186 13.94 16.72 -18.34
N PRO A 187 14.11 16.70 -19.67
CA PRO A 187 14.10 15.46 -20.44
C PRO A 187 15.14 14.46 -19.95
N TRP A 188 14.81 13.18 -20.08
CA TRP A 188 15.69 12.10 -19.69
C TRP A 188 15.59 10.94 -20.67
N THR A 189 16.73 10.38 -21.06
CA THR A 189 16.83 9.25 -21.98
C THR A 189 17.31 8.02 -21.22
N PRO A 190 16.44 7.04 -20.94
CA PRO A 190 16.87 5.74 -20.44
C PRO A 190 17.84 5.08 -21.42
N LEU A 191 18.81 4.30 -20.93
CA LEU A 191 19.84 3.70 -21.78
C LEU A 191 19.49 2.27 -22.21
N LYS A 192 18.77 1.53 -21.36
CA LYS A 192 18.38 0.15 -21.64
C LYS A 192 16.94 -0.15 -21.25
N LEU A 193 16.33 -1.09 -21.96
CA LEU A 193 15.04 -1.68 -21.65
C LEU A 193 15.16 -3.20 -21.58
N TYR A 194 14.77 -3.76 -20.44
CA TYR A 194 14.65 -5.21 -20.25
C TYR A 194 13.21 -5.61 -19.95
N ARG A 195 12.89 -6.86 -20.23
CA ARG A 195 11.63 -7.49 -19.83
C ARG A 195 11.89 -8.73 -18.99
N ASN A 196 11.12 -8.91 -17.92
CA ASN A 196 11.18 -10.11 -17.08
C ASN A 196 10.85 -11.37 -17.90
N ALA A 197 11.63 -12.44 -17.71
CA ALA A 197 11.43 -13.73 -18.38
C ALA A 197 10.81 -14.79 -17.45
N GLY A 198 10.50 -14.46 -16.21
CA GLY A 198 9.98 -15.41 -15.21
C GLY A 198 8.59 -15.95 -15.57
N PHE A 199 7.72 -15.12 -16.13
CA PHE A 199 6.38 -15.53 -16.57
C PHE A 199 6.38 -16.27 -17.92
N TYR A 200 7.38 -15.99 -18.76
CA TYR A 200 7.48 -16.51 -20.12
C TYR A 200 8.96 -16.75 -20.48
N PRO A 201 9.53 -17.91 -20.14
CA PRO A 201 10.98 -18.13 -20.15
C PRO A 201 11.57 -18.66 -21.47
N ASP A 202 10.93 -18.40 -22.62
CA ASP A 202 11.41 -18.90 -23.93
C ASP A 202 12.68 -18.15 -24.38
N GLU A 203 13.87 -18.77 -24.28
CA GLU A 203 15.16 -18.22 -24.75
C GLU A 203 15.58 -16.87 -24.11
N PRO A 204 15.75 -16.80 -22.77
CA PRO A 204 16.16 -15.57 -22.10
C PRO A 204 17.57 -15.13 -22.53
N HIS A 205 17.77 -13.81 -22.65
CA HIS A 205 19.06 -13.24 -23.04
C HIS A 205 20.05 -13.15 -21.86
N VAL A 206 19.56 -12.75 -20.68
CA VAL A 206 20.38 -12.48 -19.49
C VAL A 206 19.94 -13.37 -18.34
N THR A 207 20.92 -13.98 -17.68
CA THR A 207 20.72 -14.88 -16.54
C THR A 207 21.62 -14.42 -15.39
N MET A 208 21.03 -14.03 -14.26
CA MET A 208 21.74 -13.47 -13.10
C MET A 208 21.54 -14.35 -11.87
N ASN A 209 22.63 -14.66 -11.16
CA ASN A 209 22.55 -15.25 -9.82
C ASN A 209 22.39 -14.15 -8.77
N VAL A 210 21.22 -14.13 -8.13
CA VAL A 210 20.81 -13.17 -7.10
C VAL A 210 20.69 -13.81 -5.71
N GLY A 211 21.14 -15.06 -5.55
CA GLY A 211 21.12 -15.79 -4.27
C GLY A 211 22.34 -15.55 -3.37
N ALA A 212 23.23 -14.63 -3.75
CA ALA A 212 24.48 -14.37 -3.03
C ALA A 212 24.25 -14.02 -1.54
N TYR A 213 25.16 -14.49 -0.68
CA TYR A 213 25.19 -14.21 0.74
C TYR A 213 25.86 -12.85 1.02
N ASP A 214 25.20 -11.99 1.79
CA ASP A 214 25.77 -10.75 2.28
C ASP A 214 26.35 -10.97 3.70
N PRO A 215 27.68 -10.91 3.89
CA PRO A 215 28.30 -11.09 5.19
C PRO A 215 28.01 -9.97 6.18
N LEU A 216 27.58 -8.78 5.74
CA LEU A 216 27.29 -7.67 6.64
C LEU A 216 25.92 -7.81 7.31
N SER A 217 24.91 -8.27 6.59
CA SER A 217 23.59 -8.58 7.16
C SER A 217 23.47 -10.00 7.71
N GLY A 218 24.35 -10.91 7.26
CA GLY A 218 24.28 -12.33 7.62
C GLY A 218 23.17 -13.10 6.91
N MET A 219 22.65 -12.56 5.80
CA MET A 219 21.55 -13.14 5.02
C MET A 219 21.88 -13.17 3.53
N SER A 220 21.30 -14.11 2.77
CA SER A 220 21.28 -14.00 1.31
C SER A 220 20.27 -12.96 0.84
N TYR A 221 20.50 -12.39 -0.35
CA TYR A 221 19.53 -11.47 -0.94
C TYR A 221 18.17 -12.14 -1.23
N ASP A 222 18.13 -13.46 -1.45
CA ASP A 222 16.86 -14.20 -1.58
C ASP A 222 16.13 -14.36 -0.22
N GLN A 223 16.87 -14.47 0.90
CA GLN A 223 16.24 -14.42 2.22
C GLN A 223 15.59 -13.05 2.48
N VAL A 224 16.28 -11.97 2.13
CA VAL A 224 15.72 -10.61 2.26
C VAL A 224 14.54 -10.41 1.29
N ALA A 225 14.65 -10.89 0.04
CA ALA A 225 13.59 -10.80 -0.95
C ALA A 225 12.34 -11.58 -0.52
N SER A 226 12.53 -12.76 0.07
CA SER A 226 11.45 -13.58 0.64
C SER A 226 10.75 -12.87 1.80
N GLN A 227 11.49 -12.17 2.67
CA GLN A 227 10.89 -11.33 3.71
C GLN A 227 10.13 -10.13 3.12
N SER A 228 10.65 -9.51 2.06
CA SER A 228 9.98 -8.40 1.36
C SER A 228 8.64 -8.89 0.78
N ARG A 229 8.67 -9.97 0.01
CA ARG A 229 7.49 -10.63 -0.60
C ARG A 229 6.44 -11.02 0.44
N SER A 230 6.86 -11.43 1.64
CA SER A 230 5.95 -11.80 2.72
C SER A 230 5.13 -10.64 3.30
N ASN A 231 5.39 -9.39 2.89
CA ASN A 231 4.55 -8.25 3.26
C ASN A 231 3.27 -8.14 2.43
N HIS A 232 3.17 -8.79 1.26
CA HIS A 232 1.97 -8.83 0.42
C HIS A 232 0.96 -9.84 1.01
N LYS A 233 0.55 -9.62 2.25
CA LYS A 233 -0.27 -10.57 3.02
C LYS A 233 -1.70 -10.60 2.51
N SER A 234 -2.26 -9.45 2.12
CA SER A 234 -3.59 -9.37 1.49
C SER A 234 -3.70 -10.23 0.23
N GLN A 235 -2.59 -10.40 -0.50
CA GLN A 235 -2.46 -11.23 -1.70
C GLN A 235 -2.18 -12.71 -1.39
N GLY A 236 -1.93 -13.07 -0.13
CA GLY A 236 -1.54 -14.44 0.26
C GLY A 236 -0.13 -14.84 -0.14
N LEU A 237 0.72 -13.88 -0.51
CA LEU A 237 2.09 -14.22 -0.89
C LEU A 237 2.90 -14.66 0.32
N ARG A 238 3.54 -15.82 0.19
CA ARG A 238 4.44 -16.39 1.18
C ARG A 238 5.88 -16.22 0.73
N GLY A 239 6.77 -16.00 1.69
CA GLY A 239 8.21 -16.03 1.46
C GLY A 239 8.71 -17.48 1.42
N ASN A 240 9.30 -17.87 0.29
CA ASN A 240 9.95 -19.16 0.10
C ASN A 240 11.39 -18.90 -0.38
N TYR A 241 12.32 -18.69 0.56
CA TYR A 241 13.71 -18.47 0.21
C TYR A 241 14.43 -19.79 -0.06
N ARG A 242 15.54 -19.71 -0.79
CA ARG A 242 16.50 -20.77 -0.99
C ARG A 242 17.88 -20.29 -0.51
N LEU A 243 18.69 -21.22 -0.02
CA LEU A 243 20.10 -20.98 0.25
C LEU A 243 20.90 -21.37 -1.00
N GLY A 244 21.99 -20.65 -1.28
CA GLY A 244 22.85 -20.90 -2.43
C GLY A 244 22.40 -20.17 -3.69
N GLU A 245 22.67 -20.76 -4.85
CA GLU A 245 22.38 -20.14 -6.14
C GLU A 245 20.87 -19.96 -6.37
N VAL A 246 20.48 -18.72 -6.69
CA VAL A 246 19.11 -18.35 -7.07
C VAL A 246 19.19 -17.53 -8.33
N THR A 247 18.63 -18.06 -9.42
CA THR A 247 18.76 -17.44 -10.74
C THR A 247 17.48 -16.74 -11.17
N ILE A 248 17.63 -15.54 -11.74
CA ILE A 248 16.57 -14.79 -12.42
C ILE A 248 16.96 -14.52 -13.88
N ARG A 249 15.96 -14.31 -14.75
CA ARG A 249 16.13 -14.29 -16.21
C ARG A 249 15.40 -13.12 -16.85
N TYR A 250 16.03 -12.50 -17.85
CA TYR A 250 15.53 -11.30 -18.51
C TYR A 250 15.81 -11.30 -20.01
N TYR A 251 14.95 -10.60 -20.76
CA TYR A 251 15.17 -10.27 -22.16
C TYR A 251 15.66 -8.83 -22.30
N ARG A 252 16.78 -8.61 -23.01
CA ARG A 252 17.11 -7.28 -23.53
C ARG A 252 16.15 -6.93 -24.69
N GLU A 253 15.22 -6.02 -24.46
CA GLU A 253 14.26 -5.56 -25.46
C GLU A 253 14.90 -4.47 -26.34
N ALA A 254 15.59 -3.51 -25.72
CA ALA A 254 16.29 -2.43 -26.42
C ALA A 254 17.50 -1.94 -25.62
N THR A 255 18.48 -1.36 -26.33
CA THR A 255 19.64 -0.71 -25.73
C THR A 255 20.08 0.46 -26.61
N ARG A 256 20.56 1.55 -26.00
CA ARG A 256 21.23 2.71 -26.65
C ARG A 256 22.73 2.74 -26.38
N VAL A 257 23.22 1.70 -25.72
CA VAL A 257 24.62 1.50 -25.35
C VAL A 257 25.00 0.05 -25.64
N ASN A 258 26.25 -0.24 -26.00
CA ASN A 258 26.70 -1.60 -26.31
C ASN A 258 25.78 -2.33 -27.32
N GLU A 259 25.29 -1.62 -28.34
CA GLU A 259 24.40 -2.17 -29.37
C GLU A 259 25.07 -3.29 -30.17
N ASP A 260 26.39 -3.24 -30.29
CA ASP A 260 27.29 -4.20 -30.92
C ASP A 260 27.52 -5.47 -30.10
N ILE A 261 27.26 -5.44 -28.78
CA ILE A 261 27.37 -6.62 -27.93
C ILE A 261 26.11 -7.48 -28.10
N ALA A 262 26.32 -8.73 -28.53
CA ALA A 262 25.24 -9.72 -28.64
C ALA A 262 24.52 -9.92 -27.29
N ARG A 263 23.19 -10.09 -27.36
CA ARG A 263 22.30 -10.06 -26.17
C ARG A 263 22.66 -11.13 -25.13
N ASP A 264 23.11 -12.29 -25.60
CA ASP A 264 23.50 -13.47 -24.83
C ASP A 264 24.89 -13.38 -24.17
N LEU A 265 25.65 -12.34 -24.49
CA LEU A 265 26.93 -12.05 -23.85
C LEU A 265 26.78 -11.18 -22.59
N GLU A 266 25.65 -10.51 -22.41
CA GLU A 266 25.35 -9.80 -21.17
C GLU A 266 25.13 -10.80 -20.01
N ARG A 267 25.75 -10.50 -18.87
CA ARG A 267 25.66 -11.27 -17.63
C ARG A 267 24.81 -10.55 -16.59
N SER A 268 24.66 -9.23 -16.73
CA SER A 268 23.81 -8.38 -15.89
C SER A 268 23.05 -7.36 -16.73
N ILE A 269 21.89 -6.93 -16.23
CA ILE A 269 21.13 -5.81 -16.82
C ILE A 269 21.86 -4.46 -16.68
N LEU A 270 22.93 -4.42 -15.88
CA LEU A 270 23.77 -3.24 -15.66
C LEU A 270 25.02 -3.19 -16.55
N ASP A 271 25.31 -4.26 -17.29
CA ASP A 271 26.50 -4.33 -18.15
C ASP A 271 26.49 -3.18 -19.15
N GLY A 272 27.61 -2.49 -19.36
CA GLY A 272 27.70 -1.43 -20.37
C GLY A 272 27.16 -0.05 -19.97
N LEU A 273 26.71 0.14 -18.73
CA LEU A 273 26.28 1.47 -18.26
C LEU A 273 27.45 2.40 -17.89
N SER A 274 28.66 1.86 -17.69
CA SER A 274 29.87 2.67 -17.44
C SER A 274 30.59 2.97 -18.75
N SER A 275 31.15 4.18 -18.88
CA SER A 275 32.12 4.53 -19.93
C SER A 275 33.46 3.81 -19.74
N SER A 276 33.64 3.06 -18.66
CA SER A 276 34.78 2.18 -18.43
C SER A 276 34.48 0.77 -18.92
N PRO A 277 35.45 0.07 -19.56
CA PRO A 277 35.24 -1.24 -20.15
C PRO A 277 34.68 -2.26 -19.15
N PRO A 278 33.89 -3.25 -19.63
CA PRO A 278 33.28 -4.26 -18.78
C PRO A 278 34.40 -5.08 -18.14
N SER A 279 34.71 -4.75 -16.90
CA SER A 279 35.58 -5.57 -16.10
C SER A 279 35.14 -5.42 -14.66
N SER A 280 35.17 -6.54 -13.97
CA SER A 280 35.29 -6.70 -12.53
C SER A 280 36.25 -5.73 -11.79
N HIS A 281 36.80 -4.69 -12.42
CA HIS A 281 37.72 -3.72 -11.86
C HIS A 281 36.99 -2.55 -11.19
N THR A 282 35.87 -2.04 -11.73
CA THR A 282 35.11 -0.92 -11.13
C THR A 282 34.34 -1.33 -9.88
N GLU A 283 33.75 -2.54 -9.85
CA GLU A 283 33.19 -3.13 -8.63
C GLU A 283 34.28 -3.37 -7.57
N ARG A 284 35.42 -3.96 -7.95
CA ARG A 284 36.57 -4.17 -7.04
C ARG A 284 37.20 -2.88 -6.52
N VAL A 285 37.19 -1.79 -7.29
CA VAL A 285 37.74 -0.48 -6.87
C VAL A 285 36.76 0.28 -5.99
N ALA A 286 35.46 0.23 -6.28
CA ALA A 286 34.42 0.80 -5.42
C ALA A 286 34.36 0.09 -4.07
N ASP A 287 34.37 -1.25 -4.07
CA ASP A 287 34.43 -2.07 -2.86
C ASP A 287 35.72 -1.82 -2.07
N ARG A 288 36.88 -1.68 -2.73
CA ARG A 288 38.14 -1.31 -2.05
C ARG A 288 38.11 0.09 -1.46
N THR A 289 37.47 1.06 -2.12
CA THR A 289 37.40 2.45 -1.64
C THR A 289 36.43 2.58 -0.47
N ILE A 290 35.29 1.89 -0.52
CA ILE A 290 34.32 1.84 0.58
C ILE A 290 34.87 1.03 1.75
N ALA A 291 35.48 -0.13 1.50
CA ALA A 291 36.15 -0.92 2.53
C ALA A 291 37.34 -0.19 3.18
N ALA A 292 38.08 0.63 2.43
CA ALA A 292 39.10 1.51 2.98
C ALA A 292 38.52 2.71 3.74
N ALA A 293 37.30 3.14 3.41
CA ALA A 293 36.62 4.27 4.03
C ALA A 293 35.81 3.92 5.28
N MET A 294 35.52 2.63 5.53
CA MET A 294 34.62 2.23 6.60
C MET A 294 35.23 1.13 7.48
N ASP A 295 35.56 1.51 8.71
CA ASP A 295 35.70 0.58 9.82
C ASP A 295 34.30 0.24 10.36
N VAL A 296 33.90 -1.03 10.21
CA VAL A 296 32.60 -1.53 10.69
C VAL A 296 32.40 -1.39 12.20
N ARG A 297 33.48 -1.28 12.98
CA ARG A 297 33.45 -1.04 14.43
C ARG A 297 33.50 0.45 14.78
N ALA A 298 33.87 1.30 13.82
CA ALA A 298 33.93 2.75 13.97
C ALA A 298 33.29 3.44 12.76
N PRO A 299 31.95 3.42 12.62
CA PRO A 299 31.25 3.90 11.42
C PRO A 299 31.50 5.39 11.11
N ALA A 300 31.91 6.19 12.10
CA ALA A 300 32.30 7.59 11.92
C ALA A 300 33.54 7.75 11.01
N SER A 301 34.33 6.69 10.80
CA SER A 301 35.43 6.66 9.82
C SER A 301 34.98 6.98 8.39
N ALA A 302 33.68 6.83 8.07
CA ALA A 302 33.12 7.18 6.77
C ALA A 302 32.93 8.69 6.54
N ILE A 303 33.03 9.53 7.58
CA ILE A 303 32.82 10.99 7.48
C ILE A 303 33.68 11.65 6.38
N PRO A 304 35.00 11.38 6.24
CA PRO A 304 35.80 11.94 5.16
C PRO A 304 35.34 11.52 3.76
N PHE A 305 34.81 10.30 3.61
CA PHE A 305 34.23 9.86 2.34
C PHE A 305 32.95 10.64 2.03
N LEU A 306 32.05 10.76 3.01
CA LEU A 306 30.82 11.54 2.89
C LEU A 306 31.11 13.00 2.52
N ALA A 307 32.11 13.61 3.15
CA ALA A 307 32.51 14.98 2.89
C ALA A 307 32.93 15.22 1.43
N ARG A 308 33.59 14.23 0.80
CA ARG A 308 33.99 14.30 -0.63
C ARG A 308 32.83 14.05 -1.60
N HIS A 309 31.74 13.46 -1.12
CA HIS A 309 30.55 13.11 -1.91
C HIS A 309 29.33 13.93 -1.46
N ALA A 310 29.55 15.20 -1.19
CA ALA A 310 28.49 16.14 -0.83
C ALA A 310 27.40 16.19 -1.92
N PRO A 311 26.11 16.28 -1.54
CA PRO A 311 25.00 16.21 -2.48
C PRO A 311 24.91 17.49 -3.33
N ARG A 312 24.71 17.32 -4.64
CA ARG A 312 24.53 18.42 -5.62
C ARG A 312 23.06 18.78 -5.86
N GLY A 313 22.13 17.95 -5.39
CA GLY A 313 20.70 18.16 -5.55
C GLY A 313 19.85 17.30 -4.62
N ALA A 314 18.53 17.49 -4.67
CA ALA A 314 17.58 16.85 -3.75
C ALA A 314 17.63 15.31 -3.75
N GLY A 315 17.80 14.68 -4.92
CA GLY A 315 17.86 13.21 -5.03
C GLY A 315 19.12 12.60 -4.39
N GLU A 316 20.25 13.30 -4.44
CA GLU A 316 21.48 12.90 -3.75
C GLU A 316 21.40 13.20 -2.25
N ARG A 317 20.69 14.26 -1.87
CA ARG A 317 20.58 14.70 -0.47
C ARG A 317 20.00 13.62 0.43
N ALA A 318 18.91 12.98 0.03
CA ALA A 318 18.30 11.91 0.84
C ALA A 318 19.26 10.72 1.07
N ARG A 319 20.05 10.34 0.05
CA ARG A 319 21.06 9.27 0.19
C ARG A 319 22.20 9.70 1.13
N TYR A 320 22.64 10.94 1.00
CA TYR A 320 23.69 11.53 1.84
C TYR A 320 23.26 11.58 3.31
N ASP A 321 22.05 12.07 3.60
CA ASP A 321 21.52 12.14 4.96
C ASP A 321 21.40 10.75 5.59
N ARG A 322 20.91 9.74 4.84
CA ARG A 322 20.86 8.34 5.33
C ARG A 322 22.24 7.79 5.67
N ALA A 323 23.23 8.01 4.79
CA ALA A 323 24.59 7.55 5.02
C ALA A 323 25.23 8.29 6.22
N ALA A 324 24.97 9.59 6.37
CA ALA A 324 25.47 10.37 7.50
C ALA A 324 24.84 9.96 8.84
N ILE A 325 23.52 9.69 8.88
CA ILE A 325 22.83 9.15 10.05
C ILE A 325 23.44 7.80 10.46
N ALA A 326 23.66 6.90 9.50
CA ALA A 326 24.27 5.60 9.76
C ALA A 326 25.73 5.72 10.23
N ALA A 327 26.53 6.62 9.65
CA ALA A 327 27.92 6.86 10.02
C ALA A 327 28.05 7.46 11.43
N THR A 328 27.11 8.28 11.85
CA THR A 328 27.16 9.03 13.12
C THR A 328 26.38 8.36 14.25
N GLY A 329 25.51 7.39 13.95
CA GLY A 329 24.69 6.71 14.95
C GLY A 329 23.58 7.59 15.55
N LEU A 330 23.28 8.74 14.94
CA LEU A 330 22.24 9.65 15.41
C LEU A 330 20.85 8.99 15.35
N ALA A 331 19.99 9.33 16.30
CA ALA A 331 18.57 8.97 16.26
C ALA A 331 17.73 10.17 16.72
N PHE A 332 16.60 10.41 16.03
CA PHE A 332 15.69 11.50 16.31
C PHE A 332 14.31 10.94 16.65
N GLU A 333 13.75 11.33 17.79
CA GLU A 333 12.44 10.91 18.28
C GLU A 333 11.47 12.09 18.37
N ALA A 334 10.18 11.81 18.14
CA ALA A 334 9.07 12.74 18.32
C ALA A 334 7.90 12.01 19.00
N ILE A 335 7.67 12.29 20.28
CA ILE A 335 6.67 11.60 21.11
C ILE A 335 5.52 12.55 21.45
N ALA A 336 4.31 12.20 21.01
CA ALA A 336 3.09 12.89 21.32
C ALA A 336 2.49 12.39 22.65
N PRO A 337 1.88 13.28 23.46
CA PRO A 337 1.22 12.90 24.71
C PRO A 337 -0.13 12.19 24.51
N ARG A 338 -0.67 12.18 23.29
CA ARG A 338 -1.94 11.54 22.92
C ARG A 338 -1.93 11.11 21.45
N ALA A 339 -2.78 10.15 21.09
CA ALA A 339 -2.83 9.56 19.75
C ALA A 339 -3.51 10.45 18.69
N PHE A 340 -4.37 11.39 19.08
CA PHE A 340 -5.17 12.22 18.16
C PHE A 340 -4.97 13.71 18.42
N VAL A 341 -5.04 14.50 17.36
CA VAL A 341 -5.07 15.97 17.38
C VAL A 341 -5.96 16.48 16.24
N ALA A 342 -6.81 17.46 16.51
CA ALA A 342 -7.62 18.07 15.47
C ALA A 342 -6.74 18.90 14.51
N VAL A 343 -7.05 18.89 13.22
CA VAL A 343 -6.38 19.78 12.25
C VAL A 343 -6.61 21.24 12.66
N GLY A 344 -5.54 22.03 12.70
CA GLY A 344 -5.56 23.41 13.17
C GLY A 344 -5.35 23.58 14.68
N ASP A 345 -5.58 22.54 15.50
CA ASP A 345 -5.24 22.57 16.92
C ASP A 345 -3.72 22.40 17.13
N SER A 346 -3.27 22.69 18.35
CA SER A 346 -1.89 22.44 18.77
C SER A 346 -1.75 21.22 19.68
N ILE A 347 -0.60 20.56 19.56
CA ILE A 347 -0.13 19.54 20.49
C ILE A 347 1.34 19.80 20.84
N VAL A 348 1.72 19.64 22.10
CA VAL A 348 3.12 19.77 22.53
C VAL A 348 3.80 18.41 22.39
N ILE A 349 4.77 18.32 21.50
CA ILE A 349 5.54 17.09 21.24
C ILE A 349 6.82 17.12 22.08
N ASP A 350 7.18 15.98 22.66
CA ASP A 350 8.47 15.73 23.30
C ASP A 350 9.46 15.20 22.25
N TYR A 351 10.45 16.01 21.90
CA TYR A 351 11.48 15.72 20.93
C TYR A 351 12.77 15.27 21.62
N ALA A 352 13.50 14.34 21.00
CA ALA A 352 14.81 13.94 21.48
C ALA A 352 15.79 13.67 20.34
N LEU A 353 16.99 14.25 20.43
CA LEU A 353 18.13 13.87 19.62
C LEU A 353 19.08 13.03 20.47
N HIS A 354 19.35 11.81 20.02
CA HIS A 354 20.26 10.86 20.65
C HIS A 354 21.55 10.77 19.84
N ASN A 355 22.67 11.12 20.47
CA ASN A 355 23.99 10.87 19.91
C ASN A 355 24.53 9.55 20.46
N ARG A 356 24.32 8.45 19.71
CA ARG A 356 24.83 7.11 20.08
C ARG A 356 26.22 6.84 19.49
N GLY A 357 26.76 7.78 18.73
CA GLY A 357 28.07 7.67 18.08
C GLY A 357 29.21 8.21 18.92
N THR A 358 30.33 8.45 18.25
CA THR A 358 31.61 8.86 18.84
C THR A 358 32.00 10.31 18.53
N VAL A 359 31.24 11.00 17.67
CA VAL A 359 31.52 12.38 17.24
C VAL A 359 30.49 13.31 17.86
N ALA A 360 30.94 14.42 18.45
CA ALA A 360 30.04 15.46 18.94
C ALA A 360 29.29 16.14 17.78
N VAL A 361 28.02 16.48 17.99
CA VAL A 361 27.18 17.10 16.98
C VAL A 361 26.51 18.36 17.51
N ARG A 362 26.05 19.23 16.61
CA ARG A 362 25.31 20.44 16.94
C ARG A 362 23.92 20.40 16.30
N ILE A 363 22.89 20.79 17.05
CA ILE A 363 21.55 21.04 16.53
C ILE A 363 21.59 22.42 15.86
N ASP A 364 21.53 22.43 14.54
CA ASP A 364 21.57 23.66 13.74
C ASP A 364 20.18 24.30 13.66
N SER A 365 19.14 23.46 13.55
CA SER A 365 17.75 23.90 13.57
C SER A 365 16.82 22.76 13.98
N GLY A 366 15.69 23.12 14.58
CA GLY A 366 14.63 22.21 14.96
C GLY A 366 13.37 22.98 15.37
N ALA A 367 12.30 22.25 15.69
CA ALA A 367 11.08 22.86 16.18
C ALA A 367 11.28 23.39 17.61
N GLY A 368 11.05 24.68 17.83
CA GLY A 368 11.13 25.31 19.15
C GLY A 368 12.55 25.39 19.75
N PRO A 369 12.67 25.94 20.98
CA PRO A 369 13.95 26.08 21.66
C PRO A 369 14.41 24.73 22.25
N PHE A 370 15.69 24.41 22.06
CA PHE A 370 16.36 23.25 22.67
C PHE A 370 17.18 23.66 23.89
N SER A 371 17.32 22.73 24.85
CA SER A 371 18.02 22.96 26.13
C SER A 371 19.54 23.06 26.00
N ALA A 372 20.10 22.47 24.95
CA ALA A 372 21.48 22.60 24.53
C ALA A 372 21.57 22.42 23.01
N ASP A 373 22.48 23.12 22.35
CA ASP A 373 22.72 22.96 20.91
C ASP A 373 23.74 21.85 20.62
N THR A 374 24.69 21.61 21.51
CA THR A 374 25.73 20.59 21.35
C THR A 374 25.35 19.29 22.04
N VAL A 375 25.46 18.16 21.33
CA VAL A 375 25.19 16.83 21.85
C VAL A 375 26.48 16.00 21.81
N ALA A 376 27.08 15.81 22.98
CA ALA A 376 28.28 14.98 23.13
C ALA A 376 28.00 13.49 22.85
N PRO A 377 29.03 12.69 22.49
CA PRO A 377 28.92 11.24 22.35
C PRO A 377 28.24 10.56 23.54
N GLY A 378 27.33 9.64 23.28
CA GLY A 378 26.56 8.91 24.30
C GLY A 378 25.51 9.73 25.06
N ARG A 379 25.28 11.00 24.68
CA ARG A 379 24.32 11.89 25.33
C ARG A 379 23.07 12.09 24.49
N SER A 380 22.06 12.70 25.11
CA SER A 380 20.81 13.06 24.45
C SER A 380 20.37 14.44 24.90
N VAL A 381 19.74 15.18 23.99
CA VAL A 381 19.07 16.45 24.28
C VAL A 381 17.58 16.24 24.04
N ARG A 382 16.76 16.57 25.05
CA ARG A 382 15.30 16.54 24.98
C ARG A 382 14.75 17.97 25.06
N TRP A 383 13.69 18.24 24.31
CA TRP A 383 12.99 19.53 24.33
C TRP A 383 11.53 19.36 23.92
N LYS A 384 10.70 20.34 24.26
CA LYS A 384 9.27 20.35 23.91
C LYS A 384 8.99 21.48 22.94
N ALA A 385 8.22 21.20 21.91
CA ALA A 385 7.73 22.24 21.01
C ALA A 385 6.31 21.98 20.52
N VAL A 386 5.63 23.07 20.17
CA VAL A 386 4.28 23.03 19.63
C VAL A 386 4.32 22.52 18.20
N PHE A 387 3.53 21.50 17.93
CA PHE A 387 3.21 21.00 16.60
C PHE A 387 1.76 21.33 16.28
N ARG A 388 1.51 21.84 15.07
CA ARG A 388 0.18 22.17 14.57
C ARG A 388 -0.01 21.52 13.19
N PRO A 389 -0.71 20.37 13.10
CA PRO A 389 -0.96 19.76 11.81
C PRO A 389 -1.91 20.63 10.98
N THR A 390 -1.53 20.89 9.73
CA THR A 390 -2.29 21.70 8.78
C THR A 390 -3.19 20.86 7.86
N ARG A 391 -3.03 19.53 7.90
CA ARG A 391 -3.81 18.59 7.09
C ARG A 391 -4.11 17.32 7.86
N LYS A 392 -5.20 16.65 7.46
CA LYS A 392 -5.58 15.34 7.98
C LYS A 392 -4.54 14.31 7.57
N LEU A 393 -4.30 13.32 8.44
CA LEU A 393 -3.52 12.14 8.10
C LEU A 393 -4.40 11.23 7.25
N GLU A 394 -4.24 11.31 5.94
CA GLU A 394 -4.94 10.48 4.96
C GLU A 394 -4.06 10.22 3.73
N PRO A 395 -4.30 9.11 3.01
CA PRO A 395 -3.66 8.84 1.72
C PRO A 395 -3.76 10.02 0.76
N TRP A 396 -2.62 10.50 0.27
CA TRP A 396 -2.57 11.76 -0.47
C TRP A 396 -3.38 11.72 -1.78
N TRP A 397 -3.51 10.54 -2.40
CA TRP A 397 -4.26 10.33 -3.64
C TRP A 397 -5.78 10.27 -3.44
N LEU A 398 -6.26 10.11 -2.20
CA LEU A 398 -7.69 10.09 -1.85
C LEU A 398 -8.22 11.45 -1.39
N ARG A 399 -7.36 12.48 -1.30
CA ARG A 399 -7.77 13.84 -0.91
C ARG A 399 -8.76 14.49 -1.88
N ARG A 400 -8.88 13.94 -3.09
CA ARG A 400 -9.91 14.29 -4.06
C ARG A 400 -10.57 13.01 -4.56
N PRO A 401 -11.89 13.01 -4.76
CA PRO A 401 -12.57 11.84 -5.32
C PRO A 401 -12.02 11.52 -6.72
N ARG A 402 -12.00 10.23 -7.05
CA ARG A 402 -11.66 9.75 -8.39
C ARG A 402 -12.69 10.20 -9.43
N THR A 403 -12.30 10.20 -10.71
CA THR A 403 -13.20 10.37 -11.86
C THR A 403 -13.12 9.11 -12.71
N GLY A 404 -14.20 8.33 -12.75
CA GLY A 404 -14.13 6.97 -13.30
C GLY A 404 -13.03 6.17 -12.60
N ASP A 405 -12.19 5.49 -13.39
CA ASP A 405 -11.11 4.64 -12.91
C ASP A 405 -9.75 5.35 -12.87
N MET A 406 -9.79 6.65 -12.60
CA MET A 406 -8.61 7.50 -12.46
C MET A 406 -8.69 8.37 -11.20
N PHE A 407 -7.67 8.28 -10.33
CA PHE A 407 -7.44 9.28 -9.29
C PHE A 407 -7.09 10.63 -9.93
N VAL A 408 -7.46 11.74 -9.29
CA VAL A 408 -7.37 13.07 -9.96
C VAL A 408 -6.05 13.79 -9.68
N ILE A 409 -5.32 13.41 -8.61
CA ILE A 409 -4.07 14.07 -8.22
C ILE A 409 -2.90 13.42 -8.96
N PRO A 410 -2.17 14.14 -9.84
CA PRO A 410 -1.01 13.58 -10.54
C PRO A 410 0.06 13.10 -9.56
N PRO A 411 0.84 12.05 -9.91
CA PRO A 411 1.93 11.63 -9.06
C PRO A 411 2.96 12.76 -8.91
N PRO A 412 3.44 13.02 -7.68
CA PRO A 412 4.51 13.98 -7.49
C PRO A 412 5.84 13.41 -8.00
N ALA A 413 6.86 14.27 -8.06
CA ALA A 413 8.22 13.85 -8.40
C ALA A 413 8.88 12.95 -7.34
N LYS A 414 8.32 12.92 -6.13
CA LYS A 414 8.79 12.14 -4.98
C LYS A 414 8.13 10.77 -4.95
N SER A 415 8.82 9.79 -4.39
CA SER A 415 8.25 8.46 -4.15
C SER A 415 7.24 8.48 -3.00
N ASP A 416 6.34 7.50 -2.94
CA ASP A 416 5.32 7.39 -1.88
C ASP A 416 5.95 7.22 -0.49
N ASP A 417 7.14 6.61 -0.40
CA ASP A 417 7.92 6.54 0.83
C ASP A 417 8.45 7.92 1.27
N GLU A 418 8.80 8.82 0.34
CA GLU A 418 9.19 10.20 0.63
C GLU A 418 7.98 11.07 1.01
N ILE A 419 6.84 10.89 0.31
CA ILE A 419 5.59 11.61 0.61
C ILE A 419 5.10 11.29 2.03
N ALA A 420 5.18 10.02 2.44
CA ALA A 420 4.79 9.56 3.77
C ALA A 420 5.54 10.26 4.92
N GLN A 421 6.69 10.89 4.62
CA GLN A 421 7.57 11.56 5.58
C GLN A 421 7.46 13.09 5.53
N GLU A 422 6.69 13.67 4.60
CA GLU A 422 6.73 15.11 4.34
C GLU A 422 6.35 15.98 5.54
N ASP A 423 5.34 15.58 6.32
CA ASP A 423 4.85 16.33 7.48
C ASP A 423 5.57 15.97 8.78
N TRP A 424 6.56 15.09 8.71
CA TRP A 424 7.28 14.69 9.90
C TRP A 424 8.14 15.88 10.36
N PRO A 425 8.19 16.15 11.67
CA PRO A 425 9.16 17.07 12.25
C PRO A 425 10.56 16.80 11.72
N ARG A 426 11.28 17.89 11.45
CA ARG A 426 12.62 17.85 10.88
C ARG A 426 13.60 18.59 11.78
N ILE A 427 14.83 18.08 11.82
CA ILE A 427 15.96 18.76 12.44
C ILE A 427 17.14 18.77 11.46
N LEU A 428 17.94 19.82 11.53
CA LEU A 428 19.25 19.87 10.88
C LEU A 428 20.32 19.72 11.95
N VAL A 429 21.23 18.79 11.75
CA VAL A 429 22.30 18.48 12.70
C VAL A 429 23.65 18.70 12.02
N GLY A 430 24.41 19.68 12.49
CA GLY A 430 25.80 19.89 12.11
C GLY A 430 26.69 18.79 12.70
N VAL A 431 27.49 18.15 11.86
CA VAL A 431 28.44 17.10 12.23
C VAL A 431 29.84 17.55 11.85
N ALA A 432 30.79 17.49 12.79
CA ALA A 432 32.18 17.85 12.52
C ALA A 432 32.75 17.02 11.36
N GLY A 433 33.33 17.70 10.38
CA GLY A 433 33.92 17.07 9.18
C GLY A 433 32.95 16.90 8.00
N LEU A 434 31.64 17.14 8.17
CA LEU A 434 30.69 17.17 7.07
C LEU A 434 30.46 18.61 6.55
N PRO A 435 30.41 18.84 5.23
CA PRO A 435 30.22 20.17 4.65
C PRO A 435 28.76 20.66 4.71
N HIS A 436 27.80 19.74 4.92
CA HIS A 436 26.39 20.05 5.03
C HIS A 436 25.79 19.42 6.28
N PRO A 437 24.82 20.10 6.94
CA PRO A 437 24.11 19.53 8.06
C PRO A 437 23.26 18.34 7.61
N VAL A 438 23.15 17.34 8.50
CA VAL A 438 22.36 16.14 8.28
C VAL A 438 20.89 16.45 8.54
N LEU A 439 20.02 16.20 7.56
CA LEU A 439 18.58 16.31 7.74
C LEU A 439 18.04 15.02 8.35
N MET A 440 17.39 15.12 9.51
CA MET A 440 16.71 13.98 10.14
C MET A 440 15.23 14.29 10.28
N THR A 441 14.40 13.26 10.14
CA THR A 441 12.94 13.33 10.30
C THR A 441 12.46 12.27 11.27
N ALA A 442 11.44 12.58 12.08
CA ALA A 442 10.85 11.61 13.00
C ALA A 442 9.33 11.65 12.88
N ARG A 443 8.69 10.49 12.66
CA ARG A 443 7.24 10.39 12.71
C ARG A 443 6.77 10.69 14.14
N PRO A 444 5.86 11.65 14.36
CA PRO A 444 5.28 11.83 15.68
C PRO A 444 4.49 10.58 16.08
N THR A 445 4.76 10.05 17.26
CA THR A 445 4.18 8.79 17.74
C THR A 445 3.72 8.90 19.19
N TYR A 446 2.73 8.10 19.57
CA TYR A 446 2.18 8.02 20.92
C TYR A 446 2.55 6.66 21.53
N ARG A 447 3.04 6.67 22.77
CA ARG A 447 3.32 5.46 23.57
C ARG A 447 2.01 4.89 24.08
N LEU A 448 1.73 3.64 23.76
CA LEU A 448 0.57 2.95 24.32
C LEU A 448 0.82 2.65 25.80
N SER A 449 -0.12 3.07 26.65
CA SER A 449 -0.03 2.92 28.10
C SER A 449 -0.41 1.51 28.59
N GLU A 450 -0.91 0.64 27.72
CA GLU A 450 -1.47 -0.67 28.09
C GLU A 450 -0.96 -1.79 27.16
N GLY A 451 -0.42 -2.86 27.73
CA GLY A 451 -0.31 -4.17 27.05
C GLY A 451 0.99 -4.95 27.26
N PHE A 452 0.89 -6.26 27.01
CA PHE A 452 1.96 -7.26 27.03
C PHE A 452 3.10 -7.01 26.00
N PHE A 453 2.95 -6.02 25.11
CA PHE A 453 3.83 -5.76 23.95
C PHE A 453 4.85 -4.62 24.20
N GLY A 454 5.52 -4.59 25.35
CA GLY A 454 6.65 -3.66 25.60
C GLY A 454 6.42 -2.20 25.14
N ASP A 455 7.42 -1.60 24.48
CA ASP A 455 7.38 -0.24 23.91
C ASP A 455 6.50 -0.15 22.64
N ALA A 456 5.21 -0.45 22.75
CA ALA A 456 4.28 -0.33 21.63
C ALA A 456 3.98 1.16 21.32
N MET A 457 4.16 1.53 20.06
CA MET A 457 3.98 2.90 19.56
C MET A 457 2.91 2.94 18.48
N ALA A 458 2.07 3.98 18.50
CA ALA A 458 1.13 4.28 17.42
C ALA A 458 1.45 5.65 16.79
N PRO A 459 1.14 5.87 15.51
CA PRO A 459 1.33 7.18 14.90
C PRO A 459 0.40 8.23 15.52
N LEU A 460 0.86 9.47 15.64
CA LEU A 460 -0.02 10.60 15.88
C LEU A 460 -0.95 10.79 14.68
N VAL A 461 -2.24 10.85 14.95
CA VAL A 461 -3.28 11.02 13.94
C VAL A 461 -3.79 12.46 13.97
N ALA A 462 -3.54 13.20 12.89
CA ALA A 462 -4.20 14.46 12.62
C ALA A 462 -5.57 14.20 11.96
N ALA A 463 -6.66 14.65 12.57
CA ALA A 463 -8.02 14.31 12.15
C ALA A 463 -8.96 15.52 12.18
N PRO A 464 -10.16 15.45 11.57
CA PRO A 464 -11.23 16.40 11.85
C PRO A 464 -11.50 16.53 13.35
N GLY A 465 -11.97 17.71 13.77
CA GLY A 465 -12.31 17.98 15.17
C GLY A 465 -13.31 16.97 15.75
N VAL A 466 -14.34 16.64 14.97
CA VAL A 466 -15.27 15.53 15.23
C VAL A 466 -15.35 14.64 13.99
N THR A 467 -15.46 13.33 14.21
CA THR A 467 -15.80 12.36 13.15
C THR A 467 -17.09 11.63 13.54
N VAL A 468 -17.93 11.35 12.54
CA VAL A 468 -19.27 10.78 12.71
C VAL A 468 -19.38 9.55 11.81
N SER A 469 -19.06 8.37 12.35
CA SER A 469 -19.01 7.12 11.59
C SER A 469 -20.25 6.28 11.85
N PRO A 470 -21.15 6.07 10.87
CA PRO A 470 -22.22 5.09 11.03
C PRO A 470 -21.65 3.66 11.09
N ALA A 471 -22.34 2.77 11.82
CA ALA A 471 -21.92 1.37 11.95
C ALA A 471 -22.11 0.55 10.66
N LEU A 472 -22.93 1.05 9.74
CA LEU A 472 -23.16 0.51 8.40
C LEU A 472 -23.13 1.66 7.39
N THR A 473 -22.77 1.39 6.14
CA THR A 473 -22.84 2.37 5.04
C THR A 473 -23.94 2.03 4.05
N HIS A 474 -24.45 0.81 4.07
CA HIS A 474 -25.56 0.34 3.24
C HIS A 474 -26.62 -0.33 4.12
N SER A 475 -27.88 -0.09 3.78
CA SER A 475 -29.05 -0.71 4.41
C SER A 475 -30.02 -1.11 3.31
N PHE A 476 -30.71 -2.24 3.47
CA PHE A 476 -31.66 -2.72 2.47
C PHE A 476 -33.08 -2.79 3.07
N VAL A 477 -34.07 -2.53 2.23
CA VAL A 477 -35.50 -2.71 2.56
C VAL A 477 -36.29 -3.00 1.30
N ARG A 478 -37.42 -3.73 1.42
CA ARG A 478 -38.38 -3.81 0.32
C ARG A 478 -39.10 -2.48 0.14
N ALA A 479 -39.10 -1.97 -1.09
CA ALA A 479 -39.77 -0.72 -1.43
C ALA A 479 -41.25 -0.76 -1.01
N GLY A 480 -41.75 0.34 -0.48
CA GLY A 480 -43.16 0.45 -0.05
C GLY A 480 -43.53 -0.30 1.24
N THR A 481 -42.60 -1.02 1.86
CA THR A 481 -42.84 -1.68 3.16
C THR A 481 -42.38 -0.80 4.32
N ARG A 482 -42.89 -1.09 5.53
CA ARG A 482 -42.46 -0.38 6.75
C ARG A 482 -40.98 -0.66 7.00
N PHE A 483 -40.19 0.40 6.98
CA PHE A 483 -38.81 0.42 7.45
C PHE A 483 -38.78 0.82 8.92
N GLU A 484 -38.09 0.03 9.74
CA GLU A 484 -37.80 0.35 11.13
C GLU A 484 -36.42 -0.17 11.51
N ARG A 485 -35.51 0.71 11.90
CA ARG A 485 -34.13 0.34 12.24
C ARG A 485 -33.50 1.30 13.22
N GLU A 486 -32.68 0.76 14.11
CA GLU A 486 -31.76 1.56 14.92
C GLU A 486 -30.43 1.75 14.17
N LEU A 487 -30.04 3.00 13.99
CA LEU A 487 -28.78 3.39 13.37
C LEU A 487 -27.81 3.80 14.47
N TYR A 488 -26.75 3.00 14.60
CA TYR A 488 -25.68 3.23 15.55
C TYR A 488 -24.59 4.10 14.90
N VAL A 489 -24.25 5.20 15.56
CA VAL A 489 -23.31 6.20 15.05
C VAL A 489 -22.21 6.45 16.07
N SER A 490 -20.97 6.17 15.69
CA SER A 490 -19.78 6.43 16.49
C SER A 490 -19.31 7.88 16.28
N VAL A 491 -19.27 8.64 17.37
CA VAL A 491 -18.89 10.06 17.38
C VAL A 491 -17.61 10.21 18.20
N ARG A 492 -16.54 10.66 17.57
CA ARG A 492 -15.22 10.80 18.22
C ARG A 492 -14.69 12.22 18.15
N SER A 493 -14.14 12.69 19.26
CA SER A 493 -13.44 13.98 19.38
C SER A 493 -11.95 13.83 19.14
N SER A 494 -11.38 14.75 18.36
CA SER A 494 -9.94 14.93 18.20
C SER A 494 -9.42 16.19 18.91
N PHE A 495 -10.31 16.97 19.52
CA PHE A 495 -9.97 18.19 20.27
C PHE A 495 -9.16 17.87 21.53
N ASP A 496 -8.48 18.89 22.06
CA ASP A 496 -7.68 18.82 23.29
C ASP A 496 -8.50 18.93 24.60
N SER A 497 -9.80 19.24 24.47
CA SER A 497 -10.70 19.58 25.57
C SER A 497 -12.10 19.03 25.30
N ALA A 498 -12.90 18.92 26.36
CA ALA A 498 -14.28 18.49 26.23
C ALA A 498 -15.11 19.54 25.48
N ARG A 499 -15.98 19.10 24.56
CA ARG A 499 -16.86 19.98 23.79
C ARG A 499 -18.30 19.51 23.75
N ALA A 500 -19.23 20.45 23.69
CA ALA A 500 -20.61 20.16 23.34
C ALA A 500 -20.69 19.84 21.84
N VAL A 501 -21.40 18.77 21.51
CA VAL A 501 -21.59 18.27 20.15
C VAL A 501 -23.07 17.96 19.95
N SER A 502 -23.66 18.49 18.88
CA SER A 502 -25.00 18.13 18.41
C SER A 502 -24.89 17.26 17.17
N VAL A 503 -25.37 16.03 17.21
CA VAL A 503 -25.32 15.07 16.11
C VAL A 503 -26.69 15.01 15.45
N LYS A 504 -26.74 15.25 14.15
CA LYS A 504 -27.98 15.33 13.37
C LYS A 504 -28.01 14.22 12.33
N LEU A 505 -29.19 13.61 12.18
CA LEU A 505 -29.50 12.68 11.09
C LEU A 505 -30.52 13.34 10.15
N GLU A 506 -30.12 13.60 8.92
CA GLU A 506 -30.98 14.09 7.86
C GLU A 506 -31.50 12.92 7.03
N LEU A 507 -32.82 12.90 6.85
CA LEU A 507 -33.54 11.82 6.20
C LEU A 507 -34.25 12.31 4.93
N PRO A 508 -34.42 11.43 3.92
CA PRO A 508 -35.31 11.69 2.79
C PRO A 508 -36.78 11.79 3.24
N ALA A 509 -37.63 12.29 2.34
CA ALA A 509 -39.08 12.28 2.57
C ALA A 509 -39.61 10.85 2.80
N GLY A 510 -40.57 10.71 3.72
CA GLY A 510 -41.18 9.42 4.06
C GLY A 510 -40.51 8.67 5.23
N LEU A 511 -39.33 9.12 5.69
CA LEU A 511 -38.64 8.60 6.87
C LEU A 511 -38.58 9.65 7.98
N THR A 512 -38.59 9.17 9.23
CA THR A 512 -38.47 9.99 10.45
C THR A 512 -37.49 9.36 11.42
N ALA A 513 -36.76 10.17 12.19
CA ALA A 513 -35.82 9.73 13.21
C ALA A 513 -36.24 10.19 14.60
N SER A 514 -36.06 9.32 15.61
CA SER A 514 -36.18 9.65 17.02
C SER A 514 -34.92 9.24 17.80
N PRO A 515 -34.21 10.18 18.45
CA PRO A 515 -34.33 11.63 18.26
C PRO A 515 -33.90 12.04 16.84
N ALA A 516 -34.24 13.24 16.37
CA ALA A 516 -33.69 13.78 15.11
C ALA A 516 -32.31 14.43 15.29
N ILE A 517 -32.04 14.92 16.51
CA ILE A 517 -30.78 15.51 16.94
C ILE A 517 -30.46 14.97 18.33
N GLU A 518 -29.27 14.41 18.49
CA GLU A 518 -28.73 14.01 19.79
C GLU A 518 -27.71 15.04 20.27
N ARG A 519 -27.70 15.38 21.56
CA ARG A 519 -26.72 16.33 22.13
C ARG A 519 -25.91 15.65 23.23
N LEU A 520 -24.59 15.78 23.16
CA LEU A 520 -23.69 15.21 24.15
C LEU A 520 -22.50 16.13 24.43
N ILE A 521 -21.89 15.94 25.60
CA ILE A 521 -20.54 16.46 25.89
C ILE A 521 -19.54 15.36 25.57
N LEU A 522 -18.62 15.65 24.66
CA LEU A 522 -17.61 14.71 24.21
C LEU A 522 -16.23 15.12 24.77
N PRO A 523 -15.66 14.35 25.72
CA PRO A 523 -14.32 14.63 26.24
C PRO A 523 -13.22 14.57 25.16
N SER A 524 -12.07 15.15 25.45
CA SER A 524 -10.86 15.06 24.61
C SER A 524 -10.53 13.60 24.28
N GLY A 525 -10.39 13.27 22.99
CA GLY A 525 -10.06 11.93 22.52
C GLY A 525 -11.14 10.86 22.72
N ALA A 526 -12.29 11.19 23.32
CA ALA A 526 -13.33 10.22 23.62
C ALA A 526 -14.13 9.84 22.37
N THR A 527 -14.63 8.60 22.38
CA THR A 527 -15.61 8.10 21.41
C THR A 527 -16.90 7.76 22.16
N ARG A 528 -18.06 8.14 21.61
CA ARG A 528 -19.39 7.81 22.12
C ARG A 528 -20.27 7.29 21.00
N THR A 529 -21.15 6.35 21.31
CA THR A 529 -22.16 5.87 20.36
C THR A 529 -23.46 6.60 20.60
N VAL A 530 -24.03 7.16 19.54
CA VAL A 530 -25.38 7.73 19.47
C VAL A 530 -26.26 6.78 18.68
N VAL A 531 -27.54 6.69 19.04
CA VAL A 531 -28.51 5.80 18.37
C VAL A 531 -29.68 6.62 17.84
N PHE A 532 -30.01 6.42 16.57
CA PHE A 532 -31.18 7.00 15.92
C PHE A 532 -32.17 5.89 15.57
N ARG A 533 -33.40 5.92 16.09
CA ARG A 533 -34.46 5.03 15.62
C ARG A 533 -35.13 5.65 14.41
N VAL A 534 -34.94 5.04 13.24
CA VAL A 534 -35.53 5.48 11.97
C VAL A 534 -36.75 4.64 11.65
N VAL A 535 -37.88 5.29 11.37
CA VAL A 535 -39.15 4.65 11.02
C VAL A 535 -39.76 5.36 9.81
N GLY A 536 -40.35 4.60 8.89
CA GLY A 536 -41.13 5.17 7.79
C GLY A 536 -41.33 4.21 6.63
N VAL A 537 -41.54 4.76 5.44
CA VAL A 537 -41.66 4.02 4.18
C VAL A 537 -40.83 4.74 3.12
N ALA A 538 -39.99 3.99 2.42
CA ALA A 538 -39.17 4.52 1.33
C ALA A 538 -39.73 4.04 -0.03
N PRO A 539 -39.89 4.93 -1.03
CA PRO A 539 -40.21 4.53 -2.39
C PRO A 539 -39.02 3.79 -3.02
N ALA A 540 -39.23 3.08 -4.13
CA ALA A 540 -38.17 2.33 -4.78
C ALA A 540 -37.00 3.24 -5.21
N GLY A 541 -35.77 2.75 -5.04
CA GLY A 541 -34.54 3.45 -5.38
C GLY A 541 -33.59 3.63 -4.19
N ASP A 542 -32.52 4.39 -4.43
CA ASP A 542 -31.49 4.68 -3.44
C ASP A 542 -31.80 5.98 -2.70
N HIS A 543 -31.73 5.93 -1.37
CA HIS A 543 -32.00 7.06 -0.48
C HIS A 543 -30.82 7.33 0.43
N LEU A 544 -30.38 8.58 0.47
CA LEU A 544 -29.22 8.96 1.27
C LEU A 544 -29.63 9.51 2.63
N LEU A 545 -29.15 8.89 3.69
CA LEU A 545 -29.29 9.35 5.06
C LEU A 545 -27.97 10.01 5.45
N ARG A 546 -28.00 11.32 5.75
CA ARG A 546 -26.78 12.10 6.01
C ARG A 546 -26.60 12.37 7.49
N LEU A 547 -25.40 12.12 7.99
CA LEU A 547 -25.01 12.39 9.36
C LEU A 547 -24.09 13.61 9.40
N SER A 548 -24.29 14.44 10.41
CA SER A 548 -23.39 15.55 10.71
C SER A 548 -23.30 15.78 12.22
N ALA A 549 -22.21 16.37 12.65
CA ALA A 549 -22.03 16.88 14.00
C ALA A 549 -21.71 18.37 13.96
N GLU A 550 -22.29 19.13 14.87
CA GLU A 550 -22.00 20.55 15.04
C GLU A 550 -21.35 20.79 16.41
N SER A 551 -20.27 21.57 16.42
CA SER A 551 -19.63 22.05 17.65
C SER A 551 -19.05 23.45 17.42
N ASN A 552 -19.44 24.41 18.27
CA ASN A 552 -19.04 25.83 18.18
C ASN A 552 -19.22 26.44 16.77
N GLY A 553 -20.33 26.13 16.10
CA GLY A 553 -20.65 26.64 14.76
C GLY A 553 -19.89 25.97 13.61
N ALA A 554 -18.96 25.04 13.89
CA ALA A 554 -18.33 24.21 12.87
C ALA A 554 -19.13 22.92 12.64
N VAL A 555 -19.33 22.58 11.37
CA VAL A 555 -20.03 21.35 10.95
C VAL A 555 -19.02 20.31 10.50
N PHE A 556 -19.19 19.09 10.99
CA PHE A 556 -18.39 17.91 10.68
C PHE A 556 -19.30 16.84 10.07
N ALA A 557 -19.07 16.49 8.81
CA ALA A 557 -19.87 15.51 8.08
C ALA A 557 -19.00 14.37 7.51
N GLU A 558 -17.89 14.05 8.20
CA GLU A 558 -16.95 13.03 7.77
C GLU A 558 -17.01 11.81 8.70
N ALA A 559 -17.22 10.64 8.09
CA ALA A 559 -16.97 9.35 8.70
C ALA A 559 -15.50 8.98 8.50
N VAL A 560 -14.95 8.21 9.43
CA VAL A 560 -13.65 7.56 9.25
C VAL A 560 -13.84 6.07 8.95
N GLN A 561 -13.07 5.58 7.99
CA GLN A 561 -12.75 4.16 7.80
C GLN A 561 -11.26 3.99 8.13
N THR A 562 -10.92 2.98 8.92
CA THR A 562 -9.54 2.71 9.35
C THR A 562 -9.05 1.42 8.72
N VAL A 563 -7.84 1.45 8.16
CA VAL A 563 -7.11 0.25 7.73
C VAL A 563 -5.99 0.02 8.74
N ASP A 564 -6.13 -1.02 9.55
CA ASP A 564 -5.25 -1.30 10.70
C ASP A 564 -4.92 -2.80 10.75
N TYR A 565 -3.72 -3.15 10.29
CA TYR A 565 -3.21 -4.51 10.31
C TYR A 565 -1.85 -4.58 11.00
N PRO A 566 -1.49 -5.68 11.69
CA PRO A 566 -0.24 -5.78 12.45
C PRO A 566 1.05 -5.53 11.65
N HIS A 567 1.04 -5.72 10.32
CA HIS A 567 2.21 -5.55 9.45
C HIS A 567 2.25 -4.21 8.70
N VAL A 568 1.22 -3.38 8.81
CA VAL A 568 1.15 -2.06 8.14
C VAL A 568 0.96 -0.95 9.16
N SER A 569 1.31 0.28 8.77
CA SER A 569 0.97 1.45 9.59
C SER A 569 -0.52 1.76 9.48
N LEU A 570 -1.18 2.02 10.61
CA LEU A 570 -2.56 2.52 10.65
C LEU A 570 -2.77 3.66 9.64
N GLN A 571 -3.78 3.50 8.79
CA GLN A 571 -4.25 4.51 7.83
C GLN A 571 -5.69 4.90 8.12
N GLN A 572 -6.01 6.15 7.82
CA GLN A 572 -7.37 6.67 7.91
C GLN A 572 -7.84 7.17 6.56
N MET A 573 -9.09 6.83 6.25
CA MET A 573 -9.81 7.30 5.08
C MET A 573 -11.03 8.07 5.56
N TYR A 574 -11.20 9.28 5.08
CA TYR A 574 -12.33 10.12 5.40
C TYR A 574 -13.34 10.07 4.26
N ARG A 575 -14.59 9.76 4.58
CA ARG A 575 -15.70 9.68 3.62
C ARG A 575 -16.84 10.54 4.12
N PRO A 576 -17.74 11.01 3.23
CA PRO A 576 -19.01 11.57 3.66
C PRO A 576 -19.69 10.63 4.68
N ALA A 577 -20.16 11.19 5.79
CA ALA A 577 -20.87 10.45 6.82
C ALA A 577 -22.30 10.16 6.36
N GLU A 578 -22.45 9.14 5.51
CA GLU A 578 -23.71 8.84 4.85
C GLU A 578 -24.02 7.34 4.89
N ILE A 579 -25.32 7.02 4.87
CA ILE A 579 -25.84 5.66 4.72
C ILE A 579 -26.72 5.65 3.48
N THR A 580 -26.48 4.73 2.56
CA THR A 580 -27.38 4.48 1.43
C THR A 580 -28.41 3.43 1.82
N LEU A 581 -29.68 3.82 1.89
CA LEU A 581 -30.81 2.93 2.00
C LEU A 581 -31.27 2.52 0.60
N HIS A 582 -31.06 1.26 0.26
CA HIS A 582 -31.54 0.63 -0.97
C HIS A 582 -32.96 0.12 -0.76
N ALA A 583 -33.95 0.85 -1.26
CA ALA A 583 -35.34 0.44 -1.28
C ALA A 583 -35.62 -0.34 -2.57
N VAL A 584 -35.54 -1.67 -2.47
CA VAL A 584 -35.58 -2.56 -3.64
C VAL A 584 -37.02 -2.95 -3.95
N ALA A 585 -37.49 -2.68 -5.17
CA ALA A 585 -38.76 -3.17 -5.65
C ALA A 585 -38.65 -4.67 -5.95
N LEU A 586 -39.25 -5.50 -5.10
CA LEU A 586 -39.19 -6.95 -5.26
C LEU A 586 -40.44 -7.63 -4.73
N ASP A 587 -40.84 -8.69 -5.41
CA ASP A 587 -41.89 -9.60 -4.98
C ASP A 587 -41.24 -10.82 -4.32
N VAL A 588 -41.53 -11.05 -3.03
CA VAL A 588 -41.07 -12.26 -2.31
C VAL A 588 -42.20 -13.28 -2.29
N PRO A 589 -42.02 -14.46 -2.91
CA PRO A 589 -42.95 -15.57 -2.73
C PRO A 589 -43.02 -15.97 -1.25
N THR A 590 -44.23 -16.19 -0.73
CA THR A 590 -44.44 -16.53 0.69
C THR A 590 -43.86 -17.90 1.08
N ASP A 591 -43.64 -18.77 0.10
CA ASP A 591 -43.05 -20.10 0.22
C ASP A 591 -41.54 -20.13 -0.07
N LEU A 592 -40.90 -18.98 -0.34
CA LEU A 592 -39.46 -18.91 -0.59
C LEU A 592 -38.68 -19.29 0.69
N ARG A 593 -37.97 -20.41 0.62
CA ARG A 593 -37.06 -20.89 1.66
C ARG A 593 -35.64 -20.97 1.10
N VAL A 594 -34.75 -20.10 1.57
CA VAL A 594 -33.36 -20.05 1.13
C VAL A 594 -32.48 -20.82 2.10
N GLY A 595 -31.81 -21.88 1.63
CA GLY A 595 -30.65 -22.45 2.31
C GLY A 595 -29.39 -21.72 1.86
N TYR A 596 -28.50 -21.33 2.77
CA TYR A 596 -27.32 -20.54 2.40
C TYR A 596 -26.06 -21.10 3.07
N VAL A 597 -25.10 -21.53 2.27
CA VAL A 597 -23.75 -21.91 2.73
C VAL A 597 -22.84 -20.69 2.60
N ALA A 598 -22.69 -19.92 3.67
CA ALA A 598 -22.08 -18.59 3.63
C ALA A 598 -20.59 -18.62 3.31
N GLY A 599 -20.15 -17.81 2.34
CA GLY A 599 -18.73 -17.63 2.03
C GLY A 599 -18.01 -16.82 3.12
N LYS A 600 -16.69 -16.70 2.99
CA LYS A 600 -15.90 -15.83 3.88
C LYS A 600 -16.27 -14.36 3.61
N ALA A 601 -16.63 -13.63 4.66
CA ALA A 601 -17.02 -12.21 4.59
C ALA A 601 -18.20 -11.93 3.63
N ASP A 602 -19.15 -12.87 3.55
CA ASP A 602 -20.31 -12.78 2.66
C ASP A 602 -21.49 -12.05 3.33
N PRO A 603 -21.86 -10.82 2.89
CA PRO A 603 -23.00 -10.10 3.45
C PRO A 603 -24.35 -10.61 2.90
N GLY A 604 -24.35 -11.51 1.91
CA GLY A 604 -25.54 -12.00 1.21
C GLY A 604 -26.66 -12.47 2.14
N PRO A 605 -26.40 -13.35 3.13
CA PRO A 605 -27.43 -13.79 4.07
C PRO A 605 -28.09 -12.65 4.83
N GLN A 606 -27.30 -11.67 5.29
CA GLN A 606 -27.81 -10.50 6.00
C GLN A 606 -28.68 -9.64 5.08
N VAL A 607 -28.22 -9.35 3.86
CA VAL A 607 -28.98 -8.55 2.88
C VAL A 607 -30.32 -9.20 2.55
N LEU A 608 -30.34 -10.52 2.31
CA LEU A 608 -31.59 -11.25 2.06
C LEU A 608 -32.55 -11.16 3.26
N ALA A 609 -32.04 -11.30 4.49
CA ALA A 609 -32.84 -11.15 5.69
C ALA A 609 -33.42 -9.73 5.83
N GLU A 610 -32.65 -8.69 5.51
CA GLU A 610 -33.11 -7.29 5.50
C GLU A 610 -34.22 -7.03 4.47
N LEU A 611 -34.20 -7.77 3.36
CA LEU A 611 -35.27 -7.78 2.35
C LEU A 611 -36.48 -8.64 2.78
N GLY A 612 -36.50 -9.21 3.98
CA GLY A 612 -37.58 -10.04 4.49
C GLY A 612 -37.65 -11.43 3.87
N ILE A 613 -36.54 -11.91 3.31
CA ILE A 613 -36.41 -13.27 2.77
C ILE A 613 -35.92 -14.19 3.89
N ALA A 614 -36.62 -15.31 4.11
CA ALA A 614 -36.25 -16.28 5.13
C ALA A 614 -35.01 -17.09 4.69
N VAL A 615 -33.87 -16.83 5.34
CA VAL A 615 -32.60 -17.53 5.11
C VAL A 615 -32.30 -18.47 6.27
N THR A 616 -31.96 -19.73 5.95
CA THR A 616 -31.36 -20.69 6.89
C THR A 616 -29.89 -20.84 6.51
N LEU A 617 -28.98 -20.46 7.41
CA LEU A 617 -27.57 -20.78 7.24
C LEU A 617 -27.37 -22.29 7.35
N ILE A 618 -26.55 -22.84 6.45
CA ILE A 618 -26.18 -24.24 6.38
C ILE A 618 -24.67 -24.30 6.52
N GLU A 619 -24.19 -24.89 7.61
CA GLU A 619 -22.76 -25.15 7.77
C GLU A 619 -22.34 -26.29 6.83
N PRO A 620 -21.16 -26.23 6.20
CA PRO A 620 -20.70 -27.28 5.28
C PRO A 620 -20.80 -28.71 5.84
N GLY A 621 -20.51 -28.89 7.13
CA GLY A 621 -20.59 -30.18 7.82
C GLY A 621 -22.01 -30.71 8.06
N GLU A 622 -23.04 -29.89 7.86
CA GLU A 622 -24.45 -30.30 7.97
C GLU A 622 -25.01 -30.88 6.67
N ILE A 623 -24.39 -30.53 5.53
CA ILE A 623 -24.80 -30.98 4.19
C ILE A 623 -25.04 -32.50 4.10
N PRO A 624 -24.25 -33.38 4.75
CA PRO A 624 -24.48 -34.83 4.70
C PRO A 624 -25.77 -35.29 5.38
N ARG A 625 -26.36 -34.50 6.30
CA ARG A 625 -27.46 -34.93 7.17
C ARG A 625 -28.73 -34.10 7.02
N ILE A 626 -28.61 -32.84 6.61
CA ILE A 626 -29.77 -31.96 6.43
C ILE A 626 -30.66 -32.45 5.28
N ASP A 627 -31.98 -32.30 5.44
CA ASP A 627 -32.93 -32.47 4.35
C ASP A 627 -32.92 -31.21 3.48
N LEU A 628 -32.39 -31.32 2.26
CA LEU A 628 -32.26 -30.21 1.32
C LEU A 628 -33.57 -29.90 0.59
N SER A 629 -34.52 -30.85 0.55
CA SER A 629 -35.79 -30.70 -0.19
C SER A 629 -36.71 -29.64 0.42
N ARG A 630 -36.50 -29.28 1.69
CA ARG A 630 -37.22 -28.19 2.38
C ARG A 630 -36.88 -26.79 1.86
N PHE A 631 -35.84 -26.64 1.04
CA PHE A 631 -35.40 -25.36 0.50
C PHE A 631 -35.83 -25.20 -0.96
N SER A 632 -36.43 -24.06 -1.29
CA SER A 632 -36.77 -23.70 -2.67
C SER A 632 -35.53 -23.35 -3.50
N VAL A 633 -34.50 -22.82 -2.82
CA VAL A 633 -33.20 -22.49 -3.41
C VAL A 633 -32.11 -22.70 -2.37
N ILE A 634 -30.96 -23.18 -2.83
CA ILE A 634 -29.72 -23.22 -2.05
C ILE A 634 -28.71 -22.30 -2.70
N VAL A 635 -28.10 -21.43 -1.91
CA VAL A 635 -27.02 -20.55 -2.34
C VAL A 635 -25.71 -21.03 -1.72
N VAL A 636 -24.68 -21.19 -2.55
CA VAL A 636 -23.31 -21.42 -2.11
C VAL A 636 -22.56 -20.10 -2.28
N GLY A 637 -22.10 -19.56 -1.15
CA GLY A 637 -21.41 -18.29 -1.04
C GLY A 637 -20.10 -18.23 -1.84
N PRO A 638 -19.54 -17.03 -2.04
CA PRO A 638 -18.31 -16.87 -2.79
C PRO A 638 -17.18 -17.64 -2.11
N ARG A 639 -16.44 -18.39 -2.93
CA ARG A 639 -15.25 -19.19 -2.61
C ARG A 639 -15.49 -20.29 -1.58
N MET A 640 -16.74 -20.67 -1.32
CA MET A 640 -17.03 -21.68 -0.32
C MET A 640 -16.40 -23.04 -0.66
N TYR A 641 -16.36 -23.43 -1.93
CA TYR A 641 -15.66 -24.66 -2.38
C TYR A 641 -14.14 -24.62 -2.19
N GLU A 642 -13.53 -23.45 -2.12
CA GLU A 642 -12.11 -23.31 -1.80
C GLU A 642 -11.88 -23.33 -0.29
N ALA A 643 -12.79 -22.72 0.46
CA ALA A 643 -12.69 -22.60 1.91
C ALA A 643 -13.04 -23.88 2.68
N SER A 644 -13.84 -24.80 2.10
CA SER A 644 -14.32 -25.99 2.81
C SER A 644 -14.11 -27.29 2.02
N PRO A 645 -13.15 -28.13 2.47
CA PRO A 645 -13.02 -29.51 2.01
C PRO A 645 -14.29 -30.34 2.26
N ASP A 646 -15.01 -30.10 3.35
CA ASP A 646 -16.25 -30.81 3.69
C ASP A 646 -17.35 -30.55 2.65
N LEU A 647 -17.52 -29.30 2.23
CA LEU A 647 -18.45 -28.94 1.15
C LEU A 647 -18.07 -29.68 -0.15
N VAL A 648 -16.77 -29.69 -0.49
CA VAL A 648 -16.26 -30.40 -1.68
C VAL A 648 -16.56 -31.89 -1.60
N GLN A 649 -16.30 -32.52 -0.45
CA GLN A 649 -16.52 -33.94 -0.23
C GLN A 649 -18.01 -34.32 -0.37
N HIS A 650 -18.91 -33.43 0.03
CA HIS A 650 -20.35 -33.70 0.09
C HIS A 650 -21.16 -33.03 -1.02
N ASN A 651 -20.50 -32.42 -2.01
CA ASN A 651 -21.14 -31.69 -3.09
C ASN A 651 -22.11 -32.54 -3.92
N GLY A 652 -21.92 -33.86 -3.96
CA GLY A 652 -22.83 -34.78 -4.64
C GLY A 652 -24.29 -34.60 -4.19
N ARG A 653 -24.54 -34.28 -2.91
CA ARG A 653 -25.90 -34.01 -2.40
C ARG A 653 -26.51 -32.71 -2.95
N LEU A 654 -25.69 -31.69 -3.19
CA LEU A 654 -26.14 -30.42 -3.79
C LEU A 654 -26.46 -30.62 -5.28
N LEU A 655 -25.65 -31.41 -5.98
CA LEU A 655 -25.92 -31.77 -7.38
C LEU A 655 -27.16 -32.67 -7.50
N GLU A 656 -27.37 -33.60 -6.57
CA GLU A 656 -28.59 -34.42 -6.50
C GLU A 656 -29.83 -33.55 -6.25
N TYR A 657 -29.76 -32.61 -5.31
CA TYR A 657 -30.82 -31.63 -5.07
C TYR A 657 -31.17 -30.85 -6.35
N ALA A 658 -30.15 -30.37 -7.08
CA ALA A 658 -30.36 -29.69 -8.36
C ALA A 658 -30.95 -30.62 -9.43
N GLY A 659 -30.47 -31.86 -9.51
CA GLY A 659 -30.97 -32.90 -10.42
C GLY A 659 -32.43 -33.27 -10.18
N ASN A 660 -32.88 -33.19 -8.92
CA ASN A 660 -34.28 -33.41 -8.51
C ASN A 660 -35.17 -32.18 -8.71
N GLY A 661 -34.71 -31.16 -9.43
CA GLY A 661 -35.47 -29.94 -9.74
C GLY A 661 -35.29 -28.79 -8.74
N GLY A 662 -34.42 -28.94 -7.74
CA GLY A 662 -34.02 -27.87 -6.84
C GLY A 662 -33.20 -26.78 -7.55
N ARG A 663 -33.24 -25.55 -7.02
CA ARG A 663 -32.45 -24.43 -7.57
C ARG A 663 -31.17 -24.25 -6.77
N LEU A 664 -30.02 -24.51 -7.40
CA LEU A 664 -28.71 -24.29 -6.79
C LEU A 664 -28.03 -23.07 -7.44
N VAL A 665 -27.76 -22.05 -6.63
CA VAL A 665 -27.00 -20.86 -7.05
C VAL A 665 -25.60 -20.97 -6.46
N VAL A 666 -24.59 -21.13 -7.32
CA VAL A 666 -23.20 -21.16 -6.89
C VAL A 666 -22.55 -19.84 -7.25
N GLN A 667 -22.13 -19.09 -6.23
CA GLN A 667 -21.33 -17.89 -6.42
C GLN A 667 -19.85 -18.25 -6.66
N PHE A 668 -19.07 -17.26 -7.07
CA PHE A 668 -17.69 -17.38 -7.55
C PHE A 668 -16.80 -18.38 -6.76
N GLY A 669 -16.28 -19.44 -7.40
CA GLY A 669 -15.47 -20.49 -6.74
C GLY A 669 -14.04 -20.69 -7.26
N GLN A 670 -13.49 -19.76 -8.04
CA GLN A 670 -12.15 -19.84 -8.64
C GLN A 670 -11.86 -21.14 -9.43
N TYR A 671 -10.61 -21.62 -9.40
CA TYR A 671 -10.15 -22.83 -10.08
C TYR A 671 -10.73 -24.11 -9.50
N MET A 672 -11.23 -24.07 -8.25
CA MET A 672 -11.89 -25.24 -7.65
C MET A 672 -13.10 -25.69 -8.46
N MET A 673 -13.74 -24.76 -9.19
CA MET A 673 -14.87 -25.06 -10.07
C MET A 673 -14.53 -26.02 -11.22
N ALA A 674 -13.25 -26.12 -11.62
CA ALA A 674 -12.81 -27.04 -12.67
C ALA A 674 -12.55 -28.47 -12.15
N ASN A 675 -12.59 -28.69 -10.83
CA ASN A 675 -12.40 -30.03 -10.28
C ASN A 675 -13.62 -30.91 -10.57
N ALA A 676 -13.36 -32.17 -10.92
CA ALA A 676 -14.41 -33.14 -11.17
C ALA A 676 -15.36 -33.25 -9.96
N GLY A 677 -16.67 -33.24 -10.23
CA GLY A 677 -17.70 -33.39 -9.21
C GLY A 677 -18.08 -32.10 -8.47
N ILE A 678 -17.50 -30.94 -8.79
CA ILE A 678 -17.95 -29.64 -8.27
C ILE A 678 -19.11 -29.07 -9.07
N LEU A 679 -18.97 -29.04 -10.39
CA LEU A 679 -20.03 -28.65 -11.32
C LEU A 679 -20.71 -29.87 -11.92
N PRO A 680 -21.98 -29.76 -12.37
CA PRO A 680 -22.72 -30.89 -12.96
C PRO A 680 -22.07 -31.39 -14.26
N TYR A 681 -21.33 -30.53 -14.95
CA TYR A 681 -20.58 -30.87 -16.16
C TYR A 681 -19.11 -30.46 -15.99
N PRO A 682 -18.16 -31.25 -16.54
CA PRO A 682 -16.77 -30.88 -16.51
C PRO A 682 -16.56 -29.58 -17.30
N ILE A 683 -15.85 -28.64 -16.69
CA ILE A 683 -15.41 -27.42 -17.36
C ILE A 683 -13.88 -27.37 -17.34
N THR A 684 -13.31 -26.74 -18.36
CA THR A 684 -11.87 -26.46 -18.37
C THR A 684 -11.69 -24.96 -18.18
N ILE A 685 -10.93 -24.59 -17.15
CA ILE A 685 -10.55 -23.20 -16.90
C ILE A 685 -9.08 -23.07 -17.33
N SER A 686 -8.81 -22.26 -18.37
CA SER A 686 -7.45 -21.97 -18.83
C SER A 686 -6.60 -21.35 -17.72
N ARG A 687 -5.28 -21.63 -17.71
CA ARG A 687 -4.34 -21.06 -16.73
C ARG A 687 -3.30 -20.17 -17.43
N PRO A 688 -3.09 -18.92 -16.96
CA PRO A 688 -3.88 -18.23 -15.93
C PRO A 688 -5.31 -17.94 -16.43
N ARG A 689 -6.31 -17.98 -15.54
CA ARG A 689 -7.68 -17.68 -15.93
C ARG A 689 -7.87 -16.18 -16.10
N PRO A 690 -8.59 -15.73 -17.14
CA PRO A 690 -9.18 -14.40 -17.14
C PRO A 690 -9.99 -14.22 -15.85
N GLY A 691 -9.74 -13.15 -15.09
CA GLY A 691 -10.68 -12.75 -14.05
C GLY A 691 -12.04 -12.45 -14.70
N VAL A 692 -13.13 -12.69 -14.01
CA VAL A 692 -14.42 -12.13 -14.40
C VAL A 692 -14.88 -11.39 -13.16
N THR A 693 -15.07 -10.09 -13.28
CA THR A 693 -15.83 -9.29 -12.34
C THR A 693 -16.65 -8.30 -13.15
N ASP A 694 -17.92 -8.19 -12.79
CA ASP A 694 -18.98 -7.40 -13.44
C ASP A 694 -18.68 -5.90 -13.51
#